data_AF-A0A933UBY3-F1
#
_entry.id   AF-A0A933UBY3-F1
#
_cell.length_a   1.000
_cell.length_b   1.000
_cell.length_c   1.000
_cell.angle_alpha   90.00
_cell.angle_beta   90.00
_cell.angle_gamma   90.00
#
_symmetry.space_group_name_H-M   'P 1'
#
loop_
_entity.id
_entity.type
_entity.pdbx_description
1 polymer ?
#
loop_
_entity_poly.entity_id
_entity_poly.type
_entity_poly.pdbx_seq_one_letter_code
_entity_poly.pdbx_strand_id
1 'polypeptide(L)'
;MLTLTVNGQKVSASPDQTILQVCREQKLDNIPTLCYDDKLPPFGSCFLCVVELEGQMKLFPSCATKVAEGMNVKTRSERVVRARKTCLELLLSDHYADCFGPCRLNCPADVDIQGYMSLAHFGKFKEAIALIKEKNPLPSVCGRVCTRKCELNCRRNLLDAPVGIDFLKRYIADQDMIGEMWQPARKPDNGQRVAIIGGGPAGLTCAYYLAIDGYRPAIFEALPELGGMLRYGIPEYRLPKGILDKEINWITNLGVEVHTSTALGKDITIDGLFQQGFKSVFIGLGAQVGKPMQVENEEAAGVLKGVEFLRQVEMMRNAQSNASALPGGTPQSGSAELHSAVSPSCTRQGSGENPAPRSSEHPADCKSAIQQSETLRHMTGRVVVVGGGNTAIDAARTALRLGASEVVLLYRRTRKEMPANAVEIEAAEHEGVKMEFLAAPTRVNVEGDRLASIECLRMELGEPDASGRRKPVPVKGSEFTLPCQWIISAIGQEADLTGVDQIKVTKWKTIEAKPGTFDVNRPGVFAGGDVVTGPADAIDAIASGRMAAVAIDKFIRTGVVTPITPRFESKRDTFHELSRTDLPPIESCGQHKPAEMSAGERIRSFAEVEFAYDDETAKTEALRCAECGCDVGLNCLLQDYCTEYGVDQSRFIGAFNRYKVDTRHPFVKIDSNKCIRCGRCVNTCAEILNVSALGFVNRGFRTIVKPALDKALQDTNCVSCGNCIDVCPTGALVEKLPFRRSGPWKMESHYSVCHYCGVGCNITLKAKATDLFFVTGAPPDFGPNQGELCIKGRFGYQHYLDGSRQKHPLVRRAGKLQRATWEEAFQAIQAGLGRVIEEHGRDAIMVSASPKLTNEELHLAGRLARAALGTNNLASFHRLANGADYHALDEMLGATRSTVTQADALNADLYLIVGCNPTAENPVLGWKIKRRMRHGAKAVVINSAQIDMVKHASVWADARRGTQTVLLNGIIAELIRRGQIDENFIATQTTGFAPVKESLLKHDLADVSSVTGVDRAQIEEVIALLATPNLKVVAIYNLESRVDRAPNDLKALATLLLAAGKLGTAGSGLALLNGQCNNNGLTAIFGSPAPNLSRKMREDKIRAAVILGENPMVAPDYHAFIANLEFRVVADLFLTETAQAADVFLPLSSTLESDGHITNWSGLRQRLFSLGKPPGGSTTTEILQRLCAFLGHDTASNSTTALTAELTSLLPSTGGDEAFPTPDGKAHFALYSAQITPSTPAAPPVLEIEARMTGRMQAISL
;
A
#
# COMPACT_ATOMS: atom_id res chain seq x y z
N MET A 1 -21.71 -4.79 -39.70
CA MET A 1 -22.01 -5.36 -38.37
C MET A 1 -22.42 -6.80 -38.59
N LEU A 2 -21.76 -7.73 -37.90
CA LEU A 2 -22.04 -9.16 -37.94
C LEU A 2 -22.91 -9.57 -36.75
N THR A 3 -23.67 -10.65 -36.88
CA THR A 3 -24.42 -11.26 -35.77
C THR A 3 -23.77 -12.57 -35.33
N LEU A 4 -23.53 -12.70 -34.03
CA LEU A 4 -23.03 -13.93 -33.41
C LEU A 4 -23.78 -14.22 -32.12
N THR A 5 -23.65 -15.45 -31.62
CA THR A 5 -24.23 -15.88 -30.33
C THR A 5 -23.11 -16.19 -29.36
N VAL A 6 -23.14 -15.62 -28.16
CA VAL A 6 -22.19 -15.89 -27.07
C VAL A 6 -22.97 -16.35 -25.85
N ASN A 7 -22.70 -17.57 -25.36
CA ASN A 7 -23.42 -18.17 -24.23
C ASN A 7 -24.97 -18.12 -24.38
N GLY A 8 -25.47 -18.27 -25.62
CA GLY A 8 -26.90 -18.18 -25.93
C GLY A 8 -27.45 -16.77 -26.16
N GLN A 9 -26.65 -15.72 -25.94
CA GLN A 9 -27.05 -14.33 -26.20
C GLN A 9 -26.61 -13.88 -27.59
N LYS A 10 -27.54 -13.36 -28.40
CA LYS A 10 -27.23 -12.76 -29.70
C LYS A 10 -26.62 -11.37 -29.51
N VAL A 11 -25.49 -11.12 -30.17
CA VAL A 11 -24.77 -9.85 -30.11
C VAL A 11 -24.32 -9.42 -31.50
N SER A 12 -24.15 -8.11 -31.67
CA SER A 12 -23.66 -7.52 -32.90
C SER A 12 -22.25 -6.96 -32.71
N ALA A 13 -21.38 -7.19 -33.69
CA ALA A 13 -19.97 -6.80 -33.62
C ALA A 13 -19.40 -6.38 -34.98
N SER A 14 -18.31 -5.63 -34.96
CA SER A 14 -17.53 -5.34 -36.17
C SER A 14 -16.72 -6.57 -36.59
N PRO A 15 -16.57 -6.86 -37.91
CA PRO A 15 -15.72 -7.96 -38.40
C PRO A 15 -14.28 -7.91 -37.89
N ASP A 16 -13.78 -6.71 -37.58
CA ASP A 16 -12.42 -6.50 -37.09
C ASP A 16 -12.24 -6.80 -35.61
N GLN A 17 -13.31 -7.07 -34.86
CA GLN A 17 -13.21 -7.38 -33.43
C GLN A 17 -12.85 -8.85 -33.21
N THR A 18 -12.09 -9.10 -32.15
CA THR A 18 -11.88 -10.47 -31.65
C THR A 18 -13.03 -10.88 -30.73
N ILE A 19 -13.22 -12.19 -30.54
CA ILE A 19 -14.23 -12.71 -29.61
C ILE A 19 -14.05 -12.11 -28.21
N LEU A 20 -12.80 -11.98 -27.74
CA LEU A 20 -12.50 -11.41 -26.42
C LEU A 20 -12.93 -9.94 -26.31
N GLN A 21 -12.65 -9.13 -27.34
CA GLN A 21 -13.05 -7.72 -27.39
C GLN A 21 -14.57 -7.58 -27.30
N VAL A 22 -15.31 -8.36 -28.10
CA VAL A 22 -16.78 -8.36 -28.06
C VAL A 22 -17.30 -8.76 -26.68
N CYS A 23 -16.74 -9.80 -26.06
CA CYS A 23 -17.15 -10.24 -24.71
C CYS A 23 -16.91 -9.17 -23.64
N ARG A 24 -15.79 -8.44 -23.71
CA ARG A 24 -15.45 -7.36 -22.76
C ARG A 24 -16.29 -6.11 -22.95
N GLU A 25 -16.39 -5.62 -24.18
CA GLU A 25 -17.14 -4.41 -24.51
C GLU A 25 -18.63 -4.55 -24.19
N GLN A 26 -19.22 -5.70 -24.54
CA GLN A 26 -20.63 -6.00 -24.29
C GLN A 26 -20.87 -6.63 -22.91
N LYS A 27 -19.82 -6.78 -22.08
CA LYS A 27 -19.87 -7.34 -20.71
C LYS A 27 -20.57 -8.71 -20.62
N LEU A 28 -20.30 -9.60 -21.58
CA LEU A 28 -20.97 -10.91 -21.72
C LEU A 28 -20.37 -12.00 -20.82
N ASP A 29 -19.04 -12.01 -20.67
CA ASP A 29 -18.29 -12.89 -19.75
C ASP A 29 -16.90 -12.31 -19.51
N ASN A 30 -16.32 -12.62 -18.35
CA ASN A 30 -14.94 -12.27 -18.02
C ASN A 30 -13.99 -13.41 -18.38
N ILE A 31 -13.67 -13.53 -19.67
CA ILE A 31 -12.74 -14.55 -20.17
C ILE A 31 -11.32 -14.29 -19.61
N PRO A 32 -10.67 -15.27 -18.95
CA PRO A 32 -9.39 -15.06 -18.27
C PRO A 32 -8.22 -14.89 -19.25
N THR A 33 -7.28 -14.00 -18.91
CA THR A 33 -6.08 -13.74 -19.71
C THR A 33 -4.86 -13.44 -18.85
N LEU A 34 -3.71 -14.05 -19.15
CA LEU A 34 -2.42 -13.70 -18.53
C LEU A 34 -1.44 -13.00 -19.49
N CYS A 35 -1.47 -13.36 -20.78
CA CYS A 35 -0.56 -12.81 -21.80
C CYS A 35 -1.16 -11.68 -22.65
N TYR A 36 -2.46 -11.39 -22.47
CA TYR A 36 -3.14 -10.35 -23.23
C TYR A 36 -3.06 -9.00 -22.49
N ASP A 37 -2.89 -7.92 -23.25
CA ASP A 37 -2.91 -6.54 -22.81
C ASP A 37 -3.58 -5.74 -23.94
N ASP A 38 -4.52 -4.85 -23.62
CA ASP A 38 -5.31 -4.14 -24.65
C ASP A 38 -4.43 -3.23 -25.52
N LYS A 39 -3.24 -2.84 -25.04
CA LYS A 39 -2.30 -1.99 -25.78
C LYS A 39 -1.39 -2.77 -26.72
N LEU A 40 -1.40 -4.10 -26.68
CA LEU A 40 -0.47 -4.96 -27.41
C LEU A 40 -1.18 -5.86 -28.43
N PRO A 41 -0.51 -6.22 -29.54
CA PRO A 41 -0.99 -7.28 -30.41
C PRO A 41 -1.19 -8.60 -29.63
N PRO A 42 -2.21 -9.42 -29.98
CA PRO A 42 -2.46 -10.69 -29.30
C PRO A 42 -1.25 -11.63 -29.37
N PHE A 43 -0.69 -11.99 -28.21
CA PHE A 43 0.46 -12.91 -28.13
C PHE A 43 0.04 -14.39 -28.15
N GLY A 44 -1.09 -14.73 -27.52
CA GLY A 44 -1.70 -16.07 -27.61
C GLY A 44 -1.00 -17.22 -26.86
N SER A 45 0.00 -16.97 -26.00
CA SER A 45 0.81 -18.05 -25.40
C SER A 45 0.23 -18.72 -24.15
N CYS A 46 -0.64 -18.03 -23.40
CA CYS A 46 -1.12 -18.56 -22.11
C CYS A 46 -2.28 -19.56 -22.22
N PHE A 47 -2.97 -19.59 -23.37
CA PHE A 47 -4.14 -20.42 -23.64
C PHE A 47 -5.31 -20.35 -22.63
N LEU A 48 -5.32 -19.40 -21.70
CA LEU A 48 -6.46 -19.22 -20.78
C LEU A 48 -7.70 -18.66 -21.48
N CYS A 49 -7.51 -17.83 -22.51
CA CYS A 49 -8.61 -17.20 -23.23
C CYS A 49 -9.34 -18.13 -24.21
N VAL A 50 -9.08 -19.43 -24.16
CA VAL A 50 -9.72 -20.38 -25.07
C VAL A 50 -11.23 -20.43 -24.86
N VAL A 51 -11.96 -20.55 -25.97
CA VAL A 51 -13.41 -20.71 -26.05
C VAL A 51 -13.75 -21.87 -26.99
N GLU A 52 -14.96 -22.37 -26.84
CA GLU A 52 -15.50 -23.40 -27.72
C GLU A 52 -16.41 -22.76 -28.77
N LEU A 53 -16.21 -23.15 -30.03
CA LEU A 53 -17.09 -22.79 -31.14
C LEU A 53 -17.94 -24.02 -31.49
N GLU A 54 -19.25 -23.83 -31.62
CA GLU A 54 -20.15 -24.93 -31.97
C GLU A 54 -19.79 -25.55 -33.33
N GLY A 55 -19.85 -26.89 -33.41
CA GLY A 55 -19.45 -27.64 -34.60
C GLY A 55 -17.94 -27.77 -34.81
N GLN A 56 -17.09 -27.20 -33.93
CA GLN A 56 -15.64 -27.26 -34.06
C GLN A 56 -14.98 -28.24 -33.06
N MET A 57 -14.05 -29.04 -33.57
CA MET A 57 -13.34 -30.05 -32.77
C MET A 57 -12.30 -29.44 -31.81
N LYS A 58 -11.67 -28.32 -32.17
CA LYS A 58 -10.64 -27.65 -31.36
C LYS A 58 -11.20 -26.45 -30.59
N LEU A 59 -10.49 -26.05 -29.53
CA LEU A 59 -10.73 -24.78 -28.85
C LEU A 59 -9.97 -23.64 -29.54
N PHE A 60 -10.50 -22.43 -29.45
CA PHE A 60 -9.95 -21.26 -30.14
C PHE A 60 -9.57 -20.16 -29.14
N PRO A 61 -8.42 -19.49 -29.29
CA PRO A 61 -8.04 -18.37 -28.45
C PRO A 61 -8.90 -17.14 -28.77
N SER A 62 -9.80 -16.76 -27.88
CA SER A 62 -10.71 -15.63 -28.09
C SER A 62 -9.98 -14.29 -28.30
N CYS A 63 -8.76 -14.13 -27.79
CA CYS A 63 -7.97 -12.90 -27.93
C CYS A 63 -7.44 -12.66 -29.36
N ALA A 64 -7.42 -13.69 -30.22
CA ALA A 64 -6.87 -13.61 -31.57
C ALA A 64 -7.90 -13.99 -32.66
N THR A 65 -8.91 -14.79 -32.31
CA THR A 65 -9.96 -15.19 -33.25
C THR A 65 -10.93 -14.03 -33.51
N LYS A 66 -11.01 -13.59 -34.78
CA LYS A 66 -11.99 -12.61 -35.26
C LYS A 66 -13.39 -13.18 -35.27
N VAL A 67 -14.40 -12.34 -35.05
CA VAL A 67 -15.80 -12.74 -35.12
C VAL A 67 -16.24 -12.96 -36.57
N ALA A 68 -17.16 -13.90 -36.78
CA ALA A 68 -17.75 -14.19 -38.09
C ALA A 68 -19.28 -14.31 -37.96
N GLU A 69 -20.00 -14.09 -39.06
CA GLU A 69 -21.46 -14.21 -39.10
C GLU A 69 -21.93 -15.60 -38.66
N GLY A 70 -22.93 -15.65 -37.80
CA GLY A 70 -23.54 -16.89 -37.31
C GLY A 70 -22.68 -17.68 -36.31
N MET A 71 -21.53 -17.15 -35.86
CA MET A 71 -20.66 -17.84 -34.91
C MET A 71 -21.39 -18.10 -33.58
N ASN A 72 -21.32 -19.32 -33.03
CA ASN A 72 -21.85 -19.65 -31.71
C ASN A 72 -20.71 -20.02 -30.75
N VAL A 73 -20.50 -19.17 -29.74
CA VAL A 73 -19.38 -19.20 -28.81
C VAL A 73 -19.85 -19.64 -27.43
N LYS A 74 -19.21 -20.68 -26.88
CA LYS A 74 -19.35 -21.12 -25.49
C LYS A 74 -18.06 -20.80 -24.72
N THR A 75 -18.17 -19.96 -23.71
CA THR A 75 -17.02 -19.43 -22.96
C THR A 75 -16.63 -20.25 -21.73
N ARG A 76 -17.55 -21.11 -21.24
CA ARG A 76 -17.41 -21.91 -20.00
C ARG A 76 -17.92 -23.35 -20.14
N SER A 77 -17.78 -23.97 -21.32
CA SER A 77 -18.07 -25.41 -21.45
C SER A 77 -17.11 -26.23 -20.57
N GLU A 78 -17.50 -27.45 -20.20
CA GLU A 78 -16.64 -28.36 -19.40
C GLU A 78 -15.26 -28.53 -20.06
N ARG A 79 -15.24 -28.65 -21.40
CA ARG A 79 -14.01 -28.74 -22.19
C ARG A 79 -13.12 -27.51 -22.05
N VAL A 80 -13.70 -26.31 -22.05
CA VAL A 80 -12.98 -25.04 -21.84
C VAL A 80 -12.43 -24.95 -20.42
N VAL A 81 -13.25 -25.24 -19.40
CA VAL A 81 -12.83 -25.17 -17.98
C VAL A 81 -11.68 -26.15 -17.71
N ARG A 82 -11.77 -27.39 -18.21
CA ARG A 82 -10.71 -28.40 -18.11
C ARG A 82 -9.43 -27.99 -18.82
N ALA A 83 -9.53 -27.39 -20.00
CA ALA A 83 -8.38 -26.89 -20.74
C ALA A 83 -7.67 -25.75 -19.99
N ARG A 84 -8.42 -24.79 -19.46
CA ARG A 84 -7.87 -23.69 -18.63
C ARG A 84 -7.16 -24.20 -17.39
N LYS A 85 -7.78 -25.13 -16.65
CA LYS A 85 -7.14 -25.79 -15.48
C LYS A 85 -5.81 -26.44 -15.88
N THR A 86 -5.82 -27.21 -16.97
CA THR A 86 -4.61 -27.90 -17.47
C THR A 86 -3.51 -26.90 -17.87
N CYS A 87 -3.87 -25.78 -18.52
CA CYS A 87 -2.92 -24.74 -18.87
C CYS A 87 -2.28 -24.10 -17.63
N LEU A 88 -3.05 -23.83 -16.58
CA LEU A 88 -2.53 -23.29 -15.31
C LEU A 88 -1.57 -24.27 -14.63
N GLU A 89 -1.92 -25.55 -14.55
CA GLU A 89 -1.06 -26.60 -13.98
C GLU A 89 0.27 -26.70 -14.74
N LEU A 90 0.25 -26.59 -16.09
CA LEU A 90 1.46 -26.55 -16.90
C LEU A 90 2.29 -25.28 -16.68
N LEU A 91 1.66 -24.11 -16.52
CA LEU A 91 2.37 -22.87 -16.18
C LEU A 91 3.06 -22.97 -14.81
N LEU A 92 2.46 -23.70 -13.87
CA LEU A 92 3.01 -23.91 -12.53
C LEU A 92 4.12 -24.96 -12.45
N SER A 93 4.23 -25.85 -13.44
CA SER A 93 5.25 -26.93 -13.47
C SER A 93 6.71 -26.44 -13.43
N ASP A 94 6.95 -25.15 -13.72
CA ASP A 94 8.27 -24.50 -13.71
C ASP A 94 8.25 -23.19 -12.88
N HIS A 95 7.18 -22.96 -12.10
CA HIS A 95 7.00 -21.76 -11.29
C HIS A 95 7.57 -21.96 -9.87
N TYR A 96 8.90 -21.92 -9.75
CA TYR A 96 9.61 -22.15 -8.49
C TYR A 96 9.57 -20.94 -7.54
N ALA A 97 8.39 -20.65 -6.97
CA ALA A 97 8.20 -19.51 -6.08
C ALA A 97 7.16 -19.79 -4.98
N ASP A 98 7.27 -19.04 -3.87
CA ASP A 98 6.25 -19.05 -2.81
C ASP A 98 5.31 -17.86 -2.99
N CYS A 99 4.01 -18.10 -2.91
CA CYS A 99 3.01 -17.04 -2.88
C CYS A 99 3.10 -16.25 -1.55
N PHE A 100 2.90 -16.94 -0.42
CA PHE A 100 3.16 -16.39 0.92
C PHE A 100 4.23 -17.18 1.68
N GLY A 101 4.88 -16.53 2.64
CA GLY A 101 5.84 -17.22 3.50
C GLY A 101 5.19 -18.25 4.43
N PRO A 102 5.94 -19.29 4.83
CA PRO A 102 5.42 -20.38 5.65
C PRO A 102 4.93 -19.93 7.03
N CYS A 103 5.46 -18.81 7.57
CA CYS A 103 5.00 -18.25 8.82
C CYS A 103 3.52 -17.84 8.77
N ARG A 104 3.06 -17.28 7.64
CA ARG A 104 1.65 -16.92 7.42
C ARG A 104 0.80 -18.15 7.15
N LEU A 105 1.27 -19.03 6.26
CA LEU A 105 0.54 -20.24 5.86
C LEU A 105 0.26 -21.20 7.02
N ASN A 106 1.14 -21.22 8.03
CA ASN A 106 0.97 -22.03 9.24
C ASN A 106 0.30 -21.27 10.40
N CYS A 107 -0.07 -20.01 10.22
CA CYS A 107 -0.87 -19.29 11.19
C CYS A 107 -2.35 -19.66 10.95
N PRO A 108 -3.04 -20.29 11.90
CA PRO A 108 -4.46 -20.67 11.72
C PRO A 108 -5.35 -19.47 11.43
N ALA A 109 -5.04 -18.33 12.04
CA ALA A 109 -5.72 -17.08 11.78
C ALA A 109 -5.24 -16.36 10.51
N ASP A 110 -4.33 -16.90 9.69
CA ASP A 110 -3.82 -16.26 8.45
C ASP A 110 -3.35 -14.80 8.69
N VAL A 111 -2.66 -14.55 9.81
CA VAL A 111 -2.11 -13.22 10.13
C VAL A 111 -0.97 -12.89 9.16
N ASP A 112 -0.96 -11.67 8.63
CA ASP A 112 0.12 -11.19 7.75
C ASP A 112 1.40 -10.86 8.52
N ILE A 113 2.10 -11.91 8.93
CA ILE A 113 3.35 -11.83 9.70
C ILE A 113 4.43 -11.06 8.97
N GLN A 114 4.56 -11.33 7.69
CA GLN A 114 5.60 -10.73 6.86
C GLN A 114 5.34 -9.25 6.62
N GLY A 115 4.06 -8.88 6.51
CA GLY A 115 3.61 -7.51 6.58
C GLY A 115 4.04 -6.87 7.91
N TYR A 116 3.42 -7.21 9.04
CA TYR A 116 3.60 -6.40 10.25
C TYR A 116 5.07 -6.34 10.71
N MET A 117 5.90 -7.35 10.40
CA MET A 117 7.34 -7.30 10.61
C MET A 117 8.01 -6.16 9.82
N SER A 118 7.65 -6.00 8.55
CA SER A 118 8.18 -4.89 7.75
C SER A 118 7.71 -3.53 8.28
N LEU A 119 6.47 -3.41 8.81
CA LEU A 119 6.01 -2.17 9.46
C LEU A 119 6.76 -1.90 10.77
N ALA A 120 6.98 -2.94 11.57
CA ALA A 120 7.76 -2.87 12.80
C ALA A 120 9.20 -2.43 12.53
N HIS A 121 9.82 -2.91 11.45
CA HIS A 121 11.13 -2.44 11.00
C HIS A 121 11.15 -0.93 10.71
N PHE A 122 10.07 -0.38 10.14
CA PHE A 122 9.93 1.08 9.93
C PHE A 122 9.53 1.86 11.19
N GLY A 123 9.36 1.20 12.34
CA GLY A 123 8.81 1.84 13.55
C GLY A 123 7.32 2.21 13.44
N LYS A 124 6.60 1.65 12.47
CA LYS A 124 5.17 1.92 12.21
C LYS A 124 4.28 0.97 13.00
N PHE A 125 4.39 1.04 14.32
CA PHE A 125 3.73 0.08 15.22
C PHE A 125 2.19 0.21 15.18
N LYS A 126 1.64 1.42 14.96
CA LYS A 126 0.18 1.64 14.81
C LYS A 126 -0.39 0.98 13.56
N GLU A 127 0.32 1.06 12.43
CA GLU A 127 -0.07 0.38 11.20
C GLU A 127 0.15 -1.13 11.31
N ALA A 128 1.20 -1.56 12.04
CA ALA A 128 1.49 -2.96 12.29
C ALA A 128 0.37 -3.63 13.12
N ILE A 129 -0.08 -2.99 14.21
CA ILE A 129 -1.18 -3.53 15.02
C ILE A 129 -2.50 -3.55 14.24
N ALA A 130 -2.78 -2.51 13.44
CA ALA A 130 -3.95 -2.49 12.57
C ALA A 130 -3.96 -3.70 11.63
N LEU A 131 -2.83 -4.00 10.99
CA LEU A 131 -2.68 -5.18 10.11
C LEU A 131 -2.86 -6.51 10.85
N ILE A 132 -2.38 -6.62 12.09
CA ILE A 132 -2.60 -7.83 12.91
C ILE A 132 -4.11 -7.96 13.23
N LYS A 133 -4.75 -6.86 13.66
CA LYS A 133 -6.18 -6.80 14.03
C LYS A 133 -7.14 -6.98 12.86
N GLU A 134 -6.68 -6.91 11.60
CA GLU A 134 -7.46 -7.36 10.43
C GLU A 134 -7.81 -8.85 10.51
N LYS A 135 -6.93 -9.65 11.13
CA LYS A 135 -7.01 -11.13 11.13
C LYS A 135 -7.08 -11.75 12.53
N ASN A 136 -6.64 -11.04 13.55
CA ASN A 136 -6.62 -11.47 14.94
C ASN A 136 -6.99 -10.30 15.88
N PRO A 137 -8.20 -10.28 16.48
CA PRO A 137 -8.61 -9.22 17.41
C PRO A 137 -8.05 -9.37 18.83
N LEU A 138 -7.33 -10.45 19.14
CA LEU A 138 -6.69 -10.70 20.43
C LEU A 138 -5.16 -10.85 20.29
N PRO A 139 -4.46 -9.86 19.70
CA PRO A 139 -3.01 -9.94 19.47
C PRO A 139 -2.18 -9.98 20.75
N SER A 140 -2.60 -9.29 21.82
CA SER A 140 -1.88 -9.24 23.10
C SER A 140 -1.97 -10.58 23.83
N VAL A 141 -3.15 -11.21 23.83
CA VAL A 141 -3.33 -12.61 24.27
C VAL A 141 -2.41 -13.53 23.46
N CYS A 142 -2.48 -13.46 22.13
CA CYS A 142 -1.68 -14.33 21.28
C CYS A 142 -0.17 -14.14 21.48
N GLY A 143 0.31 -12.92 21.72
CA GLY A 143 1.72 -12.65 22.01
C GLY A 143 2.23 -13.28 23.31
N ARG A 144 1.34 -13.77 24.18
CA ARG A 144 1.66 -14.38 25.48
C ARG A 144 1.44 -15.90 25.50
N VAL A 145 0.39 -16.39 24.84
CA VAL A 145 -0.06 -17.80 25.01
C VAL A 145 -0.02 -18.65 23.74
N CYS A 146 0.39 -18.09 22.60
CA CYS A 146 0.46 -18.80 21.33
C CYS A 146 1.51 -19.92 21.34
N THR A 147 1.24 -21.00 20.62
CA THR A 147 2.16 -22.14 20.43
C THR A 147 3.19 -21.92 19.31
N ARG A 148 3.20 -20.74 18.69
CA ARG A 148 4.23 -20.27 17.73
C ARG A 148 4.45 -21.21 16.53
N LYS A 149 3.37 -21.80 15.97
CA LYS A 149 3.39 -22.61 14.72
C LYS A 149 4.14 -21.92 13.56
N CYS A 150 4.08 -20.58 13.52
CA CYS A 150 4.78 -19.75 12.55
C CYS A 150 6.32 -19.74 12.71
N GLU A 151 6.83 -19.85 13.93
CA GLU A 151 8.27 -19.93 14.23
C GLU A 151 8.81 -21.34 14.00
N LEU A 152 8.02 -22.38 14.33
CA LEU A 152 8.37 -23.77 14.05
C LEU A 152 8.63 -24.02 12.56
N ASN A 153 7.82 -23.43 11.69
CA ASN A 153 7.94 -23.54 10.23
C ASN A 153 8.74 -22.40 9.59
N CYS A 154 9.42 -21.57 10.39
CA CYS A 154 10.23 -20.50 9.85
C CYS A 154 11.45 -21.08 9.12
N ARG A 155 11.60 -20.80 7.83
CA ARG A 155 12.74 -21.32 7.05
C ARG A 155 14.10 -20.78 7.50
N ARG A 156 14.15 -19.75 8.36
CA ARG A 156 15.39 -19.32 9.01
C ARG A 156 16.00 -20.41 9.90
N ASN A 157 15.21 -21.40 10.33
CA ASN A 157 15.69 -22.62 11.01
C ASN A 157 16.71 -23.41 10.17
N LEU A 158 16.76 -23.22 8.84
CA LEU A 158 17.78 -23.81 7.96
C LEU A 158 19.14 -23.10 8.05
N LEU A 159 19.24 -21.99 8.79
CA LEU A 159 20.47 -21.22 8.99
C LEU A 159 20.88 -21.18 10.46
N ASP A 160 20.03 -20.65 11.34
CA ASP A 160 20.32 -20.50 12.77
C ASP A 160 19.11 -20.74 13.67
N ALA A 161 18.26 -19.74 13.87
CA ALA A 161 17.13 -19.73 14.78
C ALA A 161 15.96 -18.98 14.15
N PRO A 162 14.70 -19.29 14.50
CA PRO A 162 13.57 -18.63 13.90
C PRO A 162 13.56 -17.14 14.25
N VAL A 163 12.84 -16.36 13.46
CA VAL A 163 12.50 -14.99 13.85
C VAL A 163 11.59 -15.04 15.08
N GLY A 164 11.81 -14.17 16.06
CA GLY A 164 10.93 -13.91 17.21
C GLY A 164 9.63 -13.22 16.82
N ILE A 165 8.82 -13.91 16.01
CA ILE A 165 7.54 -13.45 15.46
C ILE A 165 6.56 -13.13 16.58
N ASP A 166 6.47 -14.01 17.58
CA ASP A 166 5.50 -13.87 18.67
C ASP A 166 5.89 -12.74 19.62
N PHE A 167 7.19 -12.60 19.91
CA PHE A 167 7.73 -11.50 20.72
C PHE A 167 7.49 -10.14 20.06
N LEU A 168 7.66 -10.04 18.73
CA LEU A 168 7.32 -8.84 17.97
C LEU A 168 5.83 -8.51 18.06
N LYS A 169 4.96 -9.52 17.89
CA LYS A 169 3.51 -9.35 18.00
C LYS A 169 3.11 -8.85 19.39
N ARG A 170 3.70 -9.42 20.44
CA ARG A 170 3.48 -8.99 21.83
C ARG A 170 3.85 -7.53 22.02
N TYR A 171 5.07 -7.15 21.64
CA TYR A 171 5.53 -5.77 21.75
C TYR A 171 4.61 -4.81 20.99
N ILE A 172 4.26 -5.11 19.73
CA ILE A 172 3.36 -4.28 18.93
C ILE A 172 1.97 -4.13 19.59
N ALA A 173 1.43 -5.21 20.15
CA ALA A 173 0.15 -5.19 20.86
C ALA A 173 0.21 -4.38 22.16
N ASP A 174 1.31 -4.48 22.90
CA ASP A 174 1.50 -3.75 24.14
C ASP A 174 1.68 -2.24 23.86
N GLN A 175 2.36 -1.86 22.77
CA GLN A 175 2.45 -0.46 22.31
C GLN A 175 1.08 0.15 21.98
N ASP A 176 0.17 -0.62 21.38
CA ASP A 176 -1.21 -0.15 21.07
C ASP A 176 -2.02 0.14 22.34
N MET A 177 -1.68 -0.49 23.47
CA MET A 177 -2.32 -0.25 24.76
C MET A 177 -1.79 1.00 25.49
N ILE A 178 -0.74 1.65 24.96
CA ILE A 178 -0.21 2.91 25.48
C ILE A 178 -0.98 4.07 24.83
N GLY A 179 -2.02 4.55 25.51
CA GLY A 179 -2.91 5.61 25.02
C GLY A 179 -4.20 5.06 24.41
N GLU A 180 -4.68 5.69 23.34
CA GLU A 180 -5.87 5.25 22.62
C GLU A 180 -5.54 4.10 21.67
N MET A 181 -6.12 2.93 21.93
CA MET A 181 -6.00 1.74 21.07
C MET A 181 -6.58 2.01 19.69
N TRP A 182 -5.94 1.44 18.66
CA TRP A 182 -6.44 1.49 17.30
C TRP A 182 -7.88 0.99 17.18
N GLN A 183 -8.71 1.70 16.40
CA GLN A 183 -10.11 1.39 16.18
C GLN A 183 -10.37 0.95 14.72
N PRO A 184 -11.15 -0.11 14.50
CA PRO A 184 -11.53 -0.53 13.16
C PRO A 184 -12.61 0.37 12.57
N ALA A 185 -12.60 0.55 11.25
CA ALA A 185 -13.73 1.15 10.55
C ALA A 185 -14.94 0.21 10.61
N ARG A 186 -16.10 0.74 10.99
CA ARG A 186 -17.37 0.01 11.07
C ARG A 186 -18.24 0.31 9.87
N LYS A 187 -18.87 -0.71 9.30
CA LYS A 187 -19.95 -0.53 8.31
C LYS A 187 -21.18 0.07 8.99
N PRO A 188 -22.06 0.76 8.23
CA PRO A 188 -23.32 1.24 8.76
C PRO A 188 -24.13 0.11 9.40
N ASP A 189 -24.84 0.42 10.48
CA ASP A 189 -25.72 -0.52 11.17
C ASP A 189 -26.78 -1.06 10.21
N ASN A 190 -26.84 -2.39 10.09
CA ASN A 190 -27.77 -3.10 9.20
C ASN A 190 -29.05 -3.56 9.92
N GLY A 191 -29.18 -3.28 11.23
CA GLY A 191 -30.33 -3.59 12.07
C GLY A 191 -30.48 -5.07 12.44
N GLN A 192 -29.62 -5.96 11.94
CA GLN A 192 -29.73 -7.40 12.18
C GLN A 192 -28.99 -7.81 13.46
N ARG A 193 -29.65 -8.63 14.29
CA ARG A 193 -29.09 -9.18 15.52
C ARG A 193 -28.56 -10.59 15.33
N VAL A 194 -27.41 -10.90 15.95
CA VAL A 194 -26.81 -12.24 15.96
C VAL A 194 -26.49 -12.64 17.39
N ALA A 195 -26.93 -13.81 17.84
CA ALA A 195 -26.63 -14.32 19.17
C ALA A 195 -25.33 -15.14 19.14
N ILE A 196 -24.49 -14.97 20.15
CA ILE A 196 -23.21 -15.65 20.31
C ILE A 196 -23.20 -16.32 21.67
N ILE A 197 -23.12 -17.64 21.71
CA ILE A 197 -23.13 -18.42 22.94
C ILE A 197 -21.69 -18.81 23.25
N GLY A 198 -21.18 -18.31 24.37
CA GLY A 198 -19.78 -18.43 24.81
C GLY A 198 -18.99 -17.14 24.60
N GLY A 199 -18.46 -16.58 25.68
CA GLY A 199 -17.64 -15.36 25.73
C GLY A 199 -16.13 -15.61 25.64
N GLY A 200 -15.72 -16.77 25.11
CA GLY A 200 -14.30 -17.14 24.90
C GLY A 200 -13.70 -16.57 23.61
N PRO A 201 -12.47 -16.97 23.24
CA PRO A 201 -11.75 -16.43 22.07
C PRO A 201 -12.53 -16.57 20.75
N ALA A 202 -13.21 -17.69 20.53
CA ALA A 202 -14.04 -17.89 19.34
C ALA A 202 -15.26 -16.94 19.30
N GLY A 203 -15.98 -16.82 20.43
CA GLY A 203 -17.14 -15.95 20.55
C GLY A 203 -16.79 -14.47 20.45
N LEU A 204 -15.77 -14.01 21.18
CA LEU A 204 -15.25 -12.64 21.10
C LEU A 204 -14.82 -12.28 19.68
N THR A 205 -14.13 -13.20 19.00
CA THR A 205 -13.71 -12.97 17.61
C THR A 205 -14.91 -12.90 16.66
N CYS A 206 -15.88 -13.81 16.81
CA CYS A 206 -17.11 -13.77 16.01
C CYS A 206 -17.86 -12.44 16.21
N ALA A 207 -17.99 -11.98 17.46
CA ALA A 207 -18.62 -10.72 17.81
C ALA A 207 -17.91 -9.53 17.19
N TYR A 208 -16.57 -9.49 17.27
CA TYR A 208 -15.76 -8.45 16.66
C TYR A 208 -16.04 -8.30 15.16
N TYR A 209 -15.97 -9.41 14.40
CA TYR A 209 -16.17 -9.35 12.94
C TYR A 209 -17.62 -8.99 12.56
N LEU A 210 -18.62 -9.46 13.31
CA LEU A 210 -20.01 -9.08 13.09
C LEU A 210 -20.26 -7.60 13.41
N ALA A 211 -19.68 -7.08 14.49
CA ALA A 211 -19.83 -5.67 14.88
C ALA A 211 -19.21 -4.70 13.86
N ILE A 212 -18.03 -5.03 13.30
CA ILE A 212 -17.42 -4.21 12.23
C ILE A 212 -18.20 -4.31 10.92
N ASP A 213 -18.90 -5.42 10.68
CA ASP A 213 -19.77 -5.60 9.52
C ASP A 213 -21.16 -4.95 9.66
N GLY A 214 -21.40 -4.24 10.77
CA GLY A 214 -22.61 -3.45 11.01
C GLY A 214 -23.75 -4.23 11.67
N TYR A 215 -23.51 -5.46 12.12
CA TYR A 215 -24.50 -6.24 12.88
C TYR A 215 -24.54 -5.80 14.35
N ARG A 216 -25.60 -6.20 15.06
CA ARG A 216 -25.75 -6.04 16.52
C ARG A 216 -25.56 -7.40 17.23
N PRO A 217 -24.32 -7.84 17.48
CA PRO A 217 -24.05 -9.10 18.16
C PRO A 217 -24.37 -9.03 19.65
N ALA A 218 -24.90 -10.11 20.22
CA ALA A 218 -25.09 -10.29 21.66
C ALA A 218 -24.39 -11.55 22.15
N ILE A 219 -23.47 -11.42 23.10
CA ILE A 219 -22.75 -12.52 23.73
C ILE A 219 -23.49 -12.97 24.99
N PHE A 220 -23.72 -14.27 25.11
CA PHE A 220 -24.24 -14.94 26.29
C PHE A 220 -23.14 -15.84 26.88
N GLU A 221 -22.66 -15.49 28.07
CA GLU A 221 -21.59 -16.19 28.79
C GLU A 221 -22.13 -16.76 30.09
N ALA A 222 -21.84 -18.05 30.35
CA ALA A 222 -22.30 -18.76 31.53
C ALA A 222 -21.56 -18.33 32.81
N LEU A 223 -20.32 -17.88 32.67
CA LEU A 223 -19.48 -17.43 33.79
C LEU A 223 -19.66 -15.92 34.08
N PRO A 224 -19.18 -15.42 35.24
CA PRO A 224 -19.36 -14.02 35.63
C PRO A 224 -18.68 -12.99 34.73
N GLU A 225 -17.58 -13.37 34.07
CA GLU A 225 -16.78 -12.49 33.21
C GLU A 225 -16.43 -13.16 31.87
N LEU A 226 -16.22 -12.33 30.84
CA LEU A 226 -15.81 -12.78 29.52
C LEU A 226 -14.35 -13.25 29.48
N GLY A 227 -14.00 -14.03 28.45
CA GLY A 227 -12.65 -14.54 28.19
C GLY A 227 -12.59 -16.07 28.16
N GLY A 228 -13.59 -16.77 28.73
CA GLY A 228 -13.66 -18.23 28.72
C GLY A 228 -12.36 -18.87 29.21
N MET A 229 -11.82 -19.83 28.43
CA MET A 229 -10.55 -20.50 28.77
C MET A 229 -9.34 -19.56 28.87
N LEU A 230 -9.35 -18.38 28.24
CA LEU A 230 -8.27 -17.39 28.40
C LEU A 230 -8.26 -16.80 29.81
N ARG A 231 -9.45 -16.57 30.39
CA ARG A 231 -9.57 -16.08 31.77
C ARG A 231 -9.37 -17.22 32.76
N TYR A 232 -10.18 -18.26 32.63
CA TYR A 232 -10.34 -19.28 33.66
C TYR A 232 -9.43 -20.50 33.51
N GLY A 233 -8.76 -20.65 32.36
CA GLY A 233 -7.87 -21.78 32.06
C GLY A 233 -6.40 -21.43 31.94
N ILE A 234 -6.04 -20.14 31.85
CA ILE A 234 -4.64 -19.68 31.75
C ILE A 234 -4.31 -18.82 32.97
N PRO A 235 -3.26 -19.13 33.74
CA PRO A 235 -2.89 -18.35 34.93
C PRO A 235 -2.47 -16.90 34.64
N GLU A 236 -2.63 -16.03 35.64
CA GLU A 236 -2.35 -14.59 35.55
C GLU A 236 -0.88 -14.26 35.21
N TYR A 237 0.08 -15.07 35.67
CA TYR A 237 1.51 -14.85 35.39
C TYR A 237 1.91 -15.11 33.93
N ARG A 238 1.05 -15.79 33.16
CA ARG A 238 1.19 -15.97 31.69
C ARG A 238 0.31 -15.00 30.92
N LEU A 239 -0.93 -14.81 31.38
CA LEU A 239 -1.88 -13.88 30.77
C LEU A 239 -2.50 -12.98 31.83
N PRO A 240 -1.92 -11.77 32.04
CA PRO A 240 -2.44 -10.80 32.99
C PRO A 240 -3.88 -10.42 32.67
N LYS A 241 -4.76 -10.47 33.68
CA LYS A 241 -6.20 -10.27 33.47
C LYS A 241 -6.55 -8.84 33.09
N GLY A 242 -5.86 -7.86 33.68
CA GLY A 242 -6.01 -6.46 33.28
C GLY A 242 -5.62 -6.18 31.82
N ILE A 243 -4.73 -6.98 31.22
CA ILE A 243 -4.41 -6.91 29.78
C ILE A 243 -5.51 -7.55 28.95
N LEU A 244 -6.01 -8.72 29.37
CA LEU A 244 -7.15 -9.40 28.75
C LEU A 244 -8.40 -8.50 28.75
N ASP A 245 -8.69 -7.83 29.86
CA ASP A 245 -9.82 -6.91 30.01
C ASP A 245 -9.74 -5.74 29.03
N LYS A 246 -8.55 -5.20 28.76
CA LYS A 246 -8.37 -4.14 27.75
C LYS A 246 -8.80 -4.61 26.36
N GLU A 247 -8.38 -5.80 25.93
CA GLU A 247 -8.79 -6.33 24.60
C GLU A 247 -10.28 -6.70 24.56
N ILE A 248 -10.82 -7.30 25.63
CA ILE A 248 -12.24 -7.62 25.72
C ILE A 248 -13.08 -6.35 25.66
N ASN A 249 -12.75 -5.35 26.48
CA ASN A 249 -13.45 -4.07 26.52
C ASN A 249 -13.34 -3.33 25.19
N TRP A 250 -12.19 -3.42 24.51
CA TRP A 250 -12.03 -2.89 23.16
C TRP A 250 -12.99 -3.52 22.16
N ILE A 251 -13.19 -4.85 22.20
CA ILE A 251 -14.17 -5.54 21.36
C ILE A 251 -15.60 -5.14 21.74
N THR A 252 -15.94 -5.13 23.02
CA THR A 252 -17.32 -4.89 23.46
C THR A 252 -17.76 -3.44 23.22
N ASN A 253 -16.83 -2.48 23.32
CA ASN A 253 -17.05 -1.07 23.01
C ASN A 253 -17.41 -0.80 21.53
N LEU A 254 -17.28 -1.79 20.64
CA LEU A 254 -17.79 -1.72 19.26
C LEU A 254 -19.34 -1.84 19.19
N GLY A 255 -20.02 -1.92 20.33
CA GLY A 255 -21.48 -2.06 20.42
C GLY A 255 -21.95 -3.51 20.51
N VAL A 256 -21.15 -4.38 21.12
CA VAL A 256 -21.51 -5.77 21.40
C VAL A 256 -22.31 -5.81 22.70
N GLU A 257 -23.52 -6.37 22.66
CA GLU A 257 -24.34 -6.62 23.86
C GLU A 257 -23.75 -7.82 24.63
N VAL A 258 -23.68 -7.73 25.97
CA VAL A 258 -23.04 -8.76 26.80
C VAL A 258 -23.97 -9.15 27.95
N HIS A 259 -24.25 -10.45 28.06
CA HIS A 259 -24.99 -11.06 29.15
C HIS A 259 -24.10 -12.13 29.80
N THR A 260 -23.55 -11.84 30.98
CA THR A 260 -22.80 -12.82 31.77
C THR A 260 -23.73 -13.60 32.70
N SER A 261 -23.23 -14.66 33.33
CA SER A 261 -24.02 -15.55 34.19
C SER A 261 -25.31 -16.07 33.53
N THR A 262 -25.29 -16.25 32.21
CA THR A 262 -26.42 -16.67 31.39
C THR A 262 -26.05 -17.93 30.61
N ALA A 263 -26.55 -19.09 31.04
CA ALA A 263 -26.20 -20.39 30.50
C ALA A 263 -27.24 -20.93 29.50
N LEU A 264 -26.74 -21.51 28.41
CA LEU A 264 -27.57 -22.24 27.44
C LEU A 264 -28.19 -23.49 28.09
N GLY A 265 -29.47 -23.74 27.84
CA GLY A 265 -30.22 -24.87 28.40
C GLY A 265 -30.77 -24.63 29.81
N LYS A 266 -30.31 -23.57 30.50
CA LYS A 266 -30.83 -23.15 31.81
C LYS A 266 -31.58 -21.82 31.72
N ASP A 267 -30.90 -20.78 31.26
CA ASP A 267 -31.42 -19.40 31.27
C ASP A 267 -31.94 -18.99 29.88
N ILE A 268 -31.36 -19.55 28.81
CA ILE A 268 -31.75 -19.30 27.42
C ILE A 268 -31.82 -20.60 26.61
N THR A 269 -32.61 -20.59 25.53
CA THR A 269 -32.68 -21.67 24.54
C THR A 269 -32.45 -21.13 23.14
N ILE A 270 -31.97 -21.97 22.22
CA ILE A 270 -31.73 -21.58 20.82
C ILE A 270 -33.04 -21.09 20.16
N ASP A 271 -34.16 -21.79 20.38
CA ASP A 271 -35.48 -21.39 19.88
C ASP A 271 -35.93 -20.05 20.48
N GLY A 272 -35.71 -19.83 21.79
CA GLY A 272 -36.01 -18.57 22.45
C GLY A 272 -35.24 -17.40 21.86
N LEU A 273 -33.97 -17.59 21.49
CA LEU A 273 -33.17 -16.55 20.83
C LEU A 273 -33.75 -16.18 19.44
N PHE A 274 -34.15 -17.16 18.62
CA PHE A 274 -34.81 -16.84 17.35
C PHE A 274 -36.15 -16.08 17.57
N GLN A 275 -36.92 -16.43 18.60
CA GLN A 275 -38.16 -15.72 18.96
C GLN A 275 -37.91 -14.28 19.44
N GLN A 276 -36.76 -14.01 20.06
CA GLN A 276 -36.31 -12.65 20.44
C GLN A 276 -35.79 -11.82 19.24
N GLY A 277 -35.88 -12.34 18.02
CA GLY A 277 -35.55 -11.62 16.79
C GLY A 277 -34.10 -11.76 16.33
N PHE A 278 -33.29 -12.64 16.94
CA PHE A 278 -31.96 -12.96 16.42
C PHE A 278 -32.08 -13.71 15.08
N LYS A 279 -31.33 -13.27 14.06
CA LYS A 279 -31.35 -13.90 12.72
C LYS A 279 -30.48 -15.13 12.61
N SER A 280 -29.47 -15.23 13.46
CA SER A 280 -28.54 -16.36 13.49
C SER A 280 -27.98 -16.54 14.89
N VAL A 281 -27.53 -17.76 15.19
CA VAL A 281 -26.92 -18.15 16.46
C VAL A 281 -25.56 -18.79 16.18
N PHE A 282 -24.51 -18.33 16.86
CA PHE A 282 -23.18 -18.94 16.86
C PHE A 282 -22.91 -19.61 18.21
N ILE A 283 -22.47 -20.87 18.20
CA ILE A 283 -22.10 -21.63 19.39
C ILE A 283 -20.57 -21.77 19.44
N GLY A 284 -19.94 -21.05 20.38
CA GLY A 284 -18.50 -20.95 20.56
C GLY A 284 -18.04 -21.40 21.96
N LEU A 285 -18.65 -22.46 22.49
CA LEU A 285 -18.36 -22.97 23.84
C LEU A 285 -16.93 -23.52 23.95
N GLY A 286 -16.29 -23.26 25.10
CA GLY A 286 -14.96 -23.77 25.43
C GLY A 286 -15.00 -25.16 26.07
N ALA A 287 -13.88 -25.88 26.05
CA ALA A 287 -13.74 -27.17 26.74
C ALA A 287 -13.44 -26.98 28.24
N GLN A 288 -14.44 -26.52 29.00
CA GLN A 288 -14.26 -26.10 30.40
C GLN A 288 -14.43 -27.22 31.43
N VAL A 289 -14.70 -28.46 31.01
CA VAL A 289 -14.97 -29.59 31.91
C VAL A 289 -13.78 -30.55 31.91
N GLY A 290 -13.22 -30.86 33.09
CA GLY A 290 -12.13 -31.81 33.23
C GLY A 290 -12.57 -33.28 33.10
N LYS A 291 -11.81 -34.09 32.37
CA LYS A 291 -12.05 -35.54 32.29
C LYS A 291 -11.65 -36.25 33.59
N PRO A 292 -12.43 -37.24 34.06
CA PRO A 292 -12.05 -38.07 35.21
C PRO A 292 -10.85 -38.97 34.87
N MET A 293 -10.03 -39.31 35.87
CA MET A 293 -8.90 -40.26 35.75
C MET A 293 -9.37 -41.70 35.55
N GLN A 294 -10.59 -42.02 35.96
CA GLN A 294 -11.17 -43.37 35.94
C GLN A 294 -10.40 -44.34 36.85
N VAL A 295 -10.00 -43.87 38.03
CA VAL A 295 -9.34 -44.68 39.07
C VAL A 295 -10.18 -44.72 40.33
N GLU A 296 -10.00 -45.76 41.14
CA GLU A 296 -10.71 -45.92 42.40
C GLU A 296 -10.42 -44.73 43.35
N ASN A 297 -11.46 -44.25 44.03
CA ASN A 297 -11.45 -43.10 44.96
C ASN A 297 -11.06 -41.74 44.34
N GLU A 298 -11.27 -41.52 43.04
CA GLU A 298 -10.92 -40.24 42.39
C GLU A 298 -11.76 -39.03 42.82
N GLU A 299 -12.89 -39.23 43.50
CA GLU A 299 -13.75 -38.16 44.03
C GLU A 299 -13.41 -37.79 45.49
N ALA A 300 -12.31 -38.32 46.04
CA ALA A 300 -11.89 -38.07 47.42
C ALA A 300 -11.49 -36.60 47.66
N ALA A 301 -11.67 -36.12 48.90
CA ALA A 301 -11.27 -34.76 49.28
C ALA A 301 -9.74 -34.58 49.15
N GLY A 302 -9.33 -33.59 48.35
CA GLY A 302 -7.92 -33.34 47.97
C GLY A 302 -7.59 -33.73 46.53
N VAL A 303 -8.50 -34.41 45.82
CA VAL A 303 -8.41 -34.63 44.37
C VAL A 303 -9.17 -33.54 43.63
N LEU A 304 -8.47 -32.79 42.79
CA LEU A 304 -9.01 -31.70 41.98
C LEU A 304 -8.88 -32.03 40.51
N LYS A 305 -9.81 -31.52 39.70
CA LYS A 305 -9.69 -31.54 38.24
C LYS A 305 -9.00 -30.26 37.78
N GLY A 306 -8.12 -30.35 36.79
CA GLY A 306 -7.14 -29.31 36.47
C GLY A 306 -7.76 -28.00 35.99
N VAL A 307 -8.78 -28.05 35.15
CA VAL A 307 -9.46 -26.83 34.65
C VAL A 307 -10.27 -26.17 35.77
N GLU A 308 -10.93 -26.99 36.59
CA GLU A 308 -11.71 -26.54 37.74
C GLU A 308 -10.82 -25.92 38.81
N PHE A 309 -9.63 -26.49 39.07
CA PHE A 309 -8.61 -25.93 39.94
C PHE A 309 -8.16 -24.55 39.47
N LEU A 310 -7.74 -24.42 38.20
CA LEU A 310 -7.30 -23.14 37.65
C LEU A 310 -8.42 -22.09 37.68
N ARG A 311 -9.65 -22.49 37.36
CA ARG A 311 -10.84 -21.63 37.45
C ARG A 311 -11.10 -21.17 38.88
N GLN A 312 -11.03 -22.08 39.85
CA GLN A 312 -11.23 -21.75 41.26
C GLN A 312 -10.18 -20.76 41.77
N VAL A 313 -8.91 -20.98 41.44
CA VAL A 313 -7.81 -20.06 41.79
C VAL A 313 -8.08 -18.66 41.21
N GLU A 314 -8.50 -18.58 39.95
CA GLU A 314 -8.85 -17.32 39.31
C GLU A 314 -10.04 -16.62 39.99
N MET A 315 -11.14 -17.35 40.24
CA MET A 315 -12.32 -16.80 40.91
C MET A 315 -12.02 -16.30 42.33
N MET A 316 -11.12 -16.96 43.05
CA MET A 316 -10.67 -16.53 44.37
C MET A 316 -9.91 -15.20 44.33
N ARG A 317 -9.05 -15.01 43.32
CA ARG A 317 -8.28 -13.77 43.16
C ARG A 317 -9.17 -12.59 42.79
N ASN A 318 -10.16 -12.79 41.92
CA ASN A 318 -11.13 -11.74 41.57
C ASN A 318 -12.03 -11.35 42.76
N ALA A 319 -12.33 -12.28 43.66
CA ALA A 319 -13.03 -11.95 44.91
C ALA A 319 -12.17 -11.08 45.86
N GLN A 320 -10.83 -11.20 45.83
CA GLN A 320 -9.92 -10.41 46.66
C GLN A 320 -9.71 -8.99 46.13
N SER A 321 -9.61 -8.80 44.81
CA SER A 321 -9.47 -7.47 44.19
C SER A 321 -10.72 -6.60 44.41
N ASN A 322 -11.92 -7.20 44.33
CA ASN A 322 -13.19 -6.52 44.57
C ASN A 322 -13.45 -6.21 46.07
N ALA A 323 -12.90 -6.99 46.99
CA ALA A 323 -12.99 -6.72 48.44
C ALA A 323 -12.14 -5.51 48.88
N SER A 324 -11.07 -5.18 48.15
CA SER A 324 -10.25 -3.98 48.39
C SER A 324 -10.81 -2.68 47.81
N ALA A 325 -11.95 -2.71 47.10
CA ALA A 325 -12.56 -1.56 46.43
C ALA A 325 -13.83 -1.03 47.15
N LEU A 326 -13.82 -0.99 48.49
CA LEU A 326 -14.79 -0.25 49.30
C LEU A 326 -14.27 1.18 49.57
N PRO A 327 -15.14 2.21 49.62
CA PRO A 327 -14.71 3.60 49.63
C PRO A 327 -14.18 4.00 51.01
N GLY A 328 -12.87 4.26 51.10
CA GLY A 328 -12.29 4.85 52.30
C GLY A 328 -10.77 4.77 52.34
N GLY A 329 -10.09 5.82 51.88
CA GLY A 329 -8.66 5.98 52.06
C GLY A 329 -7.98 6.59 50.84
N THR A 330 -7.81 7.91 50.85
CA THR A 330 -6.98 8.67 49.92
C THR A 330 -5.53 8.15 49.89
N PRO A 331 -4.96 7.83 48.72
CA PRO A 331 -3.52 7.87 48.53
C PRO A 331 -3.13 9.29 48.12
N GLN A 332 -2.19 9.88 48.87
CA GLN A 332 -1.61 11.18 48.60
C GLN A 332 -1.04 11.26 47.18
N SER A 333 -1.43 12.31 46.46
CA SER A 333 -0.95 12.68 45.15
C SER A 333 0.45 13.29 45.23
N GLY A 334 1.34 12.82 44.35
CA GLY A 334 2.55 13.53 43.94
C GLY A 334 2.38 14.04 42.51
N SER A 335 2.38 15.37 42.39
CA SER A 335 2.65 16.21 41.22
C SER A 335 1.66 16.32 40.04
N ALA A 336 1.10 17.54 39.97
CA ALA A 336 1.13 18.51 38.86
C ALA A 336 -0.08 18.59 37.90
N GLU A 337 -0.77 19.72 38.04
CA GLU A 337 -1.89 20.28 37.27
C GLU A 337 -1.50 20.71 35.84
N LEU A 338 -2.46 20.73 34.89
CA LEU A 338 -3.13 21.97 34.41
C LEU A 338 -4.10 21.70 33.22
N HIS A 339 -5.37 22.11 33.43
CA HIS A 339 -6.39 22.71 32.53
C HIS A 339 -6.73 22.10 31.15
N SER A 340 -7.94 22.17 30.57
CA SER A 340 -9.32 22.57 30.92
C SER A 340 -10.15 22.41 29.62
N ALA A 341 -11.44 22.03 29.67
CA ALA A 341 -12.55 22.68 28.93
C ALA A 341 -13.85 21.82 28.81
N VAL A 342 -14.94 22.35 29.39
CA VAL A 342 -16.28 22.60 28.78
C VAL A 342 -17.23 21.41 28.44
N SER A 343 -18.07 21.04 29.43
CA SER A 343 -19.56 21.18 29.53
C SER A 343 -20.54 20.63 28.44
N PRO A 344 -21.90 20.73 28.59
CA PRO A 344 -22.76 19.69 29.17
C PRO A 344 -24.00 19.32 28.30
N SER A 345 -24.78 18.33 28.75
CA SER A 345 -26.26 18.20 28.64
C SER A 345 -26.72 16.78 28.28
N CYS A 346 -27.64 16.23 29.07
CA CYS A 346 -28.99 15.88 28.64
C CYS A 346 -29.73 15.17 29.77
N THR A 347 -30.69 15.87 30.35
CA THR A 347 -31.74 15.35 31.23
C THR A 347 -32.70 14.44 30.46
N ARG A 348 -33.10 13.30 31.05
CA ARG A 348 -34.47 12.79 30.93
C ARG A 348 -34.85 11.92 32.14
N GLN A 349 -35.96 12.31 32.75
CA GLN A 349 -36.70 11.61 33.78
C GLN A 349 -37.33 10.31 33.24
N GLY A 350 -37.54 9.35 34.13
CA GLY A 350 -38.31 8.14 33.84
C GLY A 350 -38.42 7.25 35.09
N SER A 351 -39.31 7.64 35.99
CA SER A 351 -39.79 6.85 37.12
C SER A 351 -40.44 5.55 36.66
N GLY A 352 -40.05 4.43 37.25
CA GLY A 352 -40.69 3.13 37.07
C GLY A 352 -40.29 2.19 38.21
N GLU A 353 -41.06 2.23 39.29
CA GLU A 353 -41.04 1.23 40.35
C GLU A 353 -41.40 -0.15 39.79
N ASN A 354 -40.66 -1.19 40.16
CA ASN A 354 -41.19 -2.52 40.41
C ASN A 354 -40.17 -3.39 41.17
N PRO A 355 -40.63 -4.44 41.87
CA PRO A 355 -40.25 -4.68 43.26
C PRO A 355 -39.12 -5.70 43.40
N ALA A 356 -38.42 -5.62 44.53
CA ALA A 356 -37.51 -6.66 44.97
C ALA A 356 -38.26 -7.99 45.16
N PRO A 357 -37.85 -9.09 44.50
CA PRO A 357 -38.29 -10.41 44.91
C PRO A 357 -37.47 -10.84 46.13
N ARG A 358 -38.18 -11.07 47.24
CA ARG A 358 -37.67 -11.84 48.39
C ARG A 358 -37.32 -13.25 47.88
N SER A 359 -36.03 -13.60 47.89
CA SER A 359 -35.61 -15.00 47.79
C SER A 359 -35.43 -15.58 49.20
N SER A 360 -36.49 -16.24 49.67
CA SER A 360 -36.37 -17.33 50.63
C SER A 360 -35.87 -18.59 49.91
N GLU A 361 -35.21 -19.46 50.68
CA GLU A 361 -34.73 -20.82 50.34
C GLU A 361 -33.28 -20.90 49.84
N HIS A 362 -32.37 -20.97 50.82
CA HIS A 362 -31.04 -21.55 50.67
C HIS A 362 -31.15 -23.08 50.55
N PRO A 363 -30.70 -23.73 49.46
CA PRO A 363 -30.39 -25.16 49.48
C PRO A 363 -29.06 -25.38 50.22
N ALA A 364 -28.97 -26.50 50.92
CA ALA A 364 -27.91 -26.86 51.87
C ALA A 364 -26.50 -27.11 51.27
N ASP A 365 -26.22 -26.74 50.01
CA ASP A 365 -24.95 -27.02 49.33
C ASP A 365 -23.85 -25.97 49.56
N CYS A 366 -24.14 -24.86 50.24
CA CYS A 366 -23.17 -23.78 50.41
C CYS A 366 -22.07 -24.05 51.45
N LYS A 367 -22.29 -24.95 52.43
CA LYS A 367 -21.34 -25.16 53.54
C LYS A 367 -20.10 -25.99 53.15
N SER A 368 -20.21 -26.93 52.20
CA SER A 368 -19.07 -27.74 51.72
C SER A 368 -18.16 -26.98 50.74
N ALA A 369 -18.75 -26.11 49.91
CA ALA A 369 -18.02 -25.27 48.95
C ALA A 369 -17.21 -24.15 49.64
N ILE A 370 -17.75 -23.55 50.70
CA ILE A 370 -17.06 -22.49 51.47
C ILE A 370 -15.83 -23.06 52.20
N GLN A 371 -15.93 -24.26 52.75
CA GLN A 371 -14.84 -24.92 53.48
C GLN A 371 -13.70 -25.40 52.56
N GLN A 372 -14.00 -25.78 51.31
CA GLN A 372 -12.97 -26.04 50.29
C GLN A 372 -12.30 -24.74 49.77
N SER A 373 -13.01 -23.60 49.78
CA SER A 373 -12.52 -22.33 49.25
C SER A 373 -11.46 -21.63 50.11
N GLU A 374 -11.43 -21.85 51.43
CA GLU A 374 -10.36 -21.34 52.30
C GLU A 374 -9.04 -22.13 52.19
N THR A 375 -9.13 -23.44 51.95
CA THR A 375 -7.98 -24.36 51.80
C THR A 375 -7.15 -24.14 50.53
N LEU A 376 -7.71 -23.56 49.48
CA LEU A 376 -7.01 -23.29 48.21
C LEU A 376 -6.16 -22.01 48.25
N ARG A 377 -6.27 -21.18 49.32
CA ARG A 377 -5.46 -19.96 49.49
C ARG A 377 -3.98 -20.27 49.75
N HIS A 378 -3.69 -21.42 50.34
CA HIS A 378 -2.34 -21.93 50.57
C HIS A 378 -2.31 -23.45 50.42
N MET A 379 -1.71 -23.94 49.34
CA MET A 379 -1.51 -25.37 49.14
C MET A 379 -0.25 -25.80 49.89
N THR A 380 -0.40 -26.50 51.01
CA THR A 380 0.75 -27.04 51.77
C THR A 380 0.96 -28.52 51.47
N GLY A 381 2.22 -28.97 51.55
CA GLY A 381 2.61 -30.36 51.31
C GLY A 381 2.92 -30.67 49.83
N ARG A 382 2.98 -31.97 49.50
CA ARG A 382 3.26 -32.45 48.15
C ARG A 382 2.00 -32.48 47.30
N VAL A 383 2.08 -31.88 46.12
CA VAL A 383 1.04 -31.90 45.08
C VAL A 383 1.47 -32.83 43.94
N VAL A 384 0.60 -33.75 43.54
CA VAL A 384 0.80 -34.60 42.36
C VAL A 384 -0.10 -34.13 41.24
N VAL A 385 0.47 -33.75 40.10
CA VAL A 385 -0.29 -33.35 38.90
C VAL A 385 -0.24 -34.47 37.87
N VAL A 386 -1.40 -34.99 37.45
CA VAL A 386 -1.47 -36.08 36.47
C VAL A 386 -1.82 -35.51 35.10
N GLY A 387 -0.90 -35.57 34.15
CA GLY A 387 -1.12 -35.06 32.79
C GLY A 387 0.16 -34.57 32.13
N GLY A 388 0.08 -34.23 30.84
CA GLY A 388 1.23 -33.70 30.09
C GLY A 388 0.93 -32.54 29.15
N GLY A 389 -0.30 -32.02 29.17
CA GLY A 389 -0.72 -30.86 28.36
C GLY A 389 -0.44 -29.53 29.06
N ASN A 390 -0.70 -28.42 28.37
CA ASN A 390 -0.47 -27.08 28.90
C ASN A 390 -1.20 -26.85 30.24
N THR A 391 -2.44 -27.31 30.39
CA THR A 391 -3.18 -27.26 31.67
C THR A 391 -2.48 -27.97 32.81
N ALA A 392 -1.79 -29.09 32.55
CA ALA A 392 -1.03 -29.80 33.59
C ALA A 392 0.19 -28.98 34.03
N ILE A 393 0.89 -28.36 33.08
CA ILE A 393 2.02 -27.47 33.36
C ILE A 393 1.56 -26.22 34.13
N ASP A 394 0.48 -25.59 33.68
CA ASP A 394 -0.10 -24.41 34.33
C ASP A 394 -0.58 -24.73 35.75
N ALA A 395 -1.22 -25.89 35.96
CA ALA A 395 -1.63 -26.36 37.28
C ALA A 395 -0.43 -26.62 38.20
N ALA A 396 0.63 -27.26 37.69
CA ALA A 396 1.85 -27.55 38.47
C ALA A 396 2.57 -26.27 38.92
N ARG A 397 2.75 -25.32 38.00
CA ARG A 397 3.40 -24.03 38.28
C ARG A 397 2.54 -23.12 39.15
N THR A 398 1.22 -23.20 39.03
CA THR A 398 0.28 -22.51 39.93
C THR A 398 0.33 -23.09 41.34
N ALA A 399 0.41 -24.42 41.49
CA ALA A 399 0.52 -25.06 42.80
C ALA A 399 1.79 -24.63 43.56
N LEU A 400 2.94 -24.49 42.88
CA LEU A 400 4.16 -23.93 43.47
C LEU A 400 3.92 -22.50 43.99
N ARG A 401 3.25 -21.65 43.21
CA ARG A 401 2.93 -20.26 43.59
C ARG A 401 1.94 -20.14 44.75
N LEU A 402 1.09 -21.15 44.94
CA LEU A 402 0.19 -21.26 46.10
C LEU A 402 0.89 -21.81 47.35
N GLY A 403 2.18 -22.13 47.29
CA GLY A 403 3.01 -22.51 48.44
C GLY A 403 3.29 -24.01 48.59
N ALA A 404 3.04 -24.82 47.55
CA ALA A 404 3.34 -26.25 47.61
C ALA A 404 4.84 -26.48 47.89
N SER A 405 5.16 -27.33 48.87
CA SER A 405 6.55 -27.62 49.23
C SER A 405 7.26 -28.47 48.17
N GLU A 406 6.49 -29.24 47.40
CA GLU A 406 6.99 -30.07 46.30
C GLU A 406 5.85 -30.34 45.31
N VAL A 407 6.13 -30.25 44.02
CA VAL A 407 5.18 -30.61 42.95
C VAL A 407 5.78 -31.69 42.07
N VAL A 408 5.06 -32.79 41.91
CA VAL A 408 5.45 -33.92 41.05
C VAL A 408 4.43 -34.06 39.93
N LEU A 409 4.87 -33.94 38.68
CA LEU A 409 4.04 -34.12 37.49
C LEU A 409 4.20 -35.54 36.95
N LEU A 410 3.13 -36.32 36.99
CA LEU A 410 3.07 -37.68 36.46
C LEU A 410 2.63 -37.67 35.00
N TYR A 411 3.45 -38.27 34.14
CA TYR A 411 3.11 -38.41 32.73
C TYR A 411 3.39 -39.82 32.21
N ARG A 412 2.36 -40.44 31.63
CA ARG A 412 2.39 -41.85 31.16
C ARG A 412 3.31 -42.13 29.97
N ARG A 413 3.98 -41.13 29.41
CA ARG A 413 4.93 -41.24 28.29
C ARG A 413 6.22 -40.46 28.61
N THR A 414 7.14 -40.34 27.67
CA THR A 414 8.37 -39.57 27.85
C THR A 414 8.18 -38.09 27.53
N ARG A 415 9.16 -37.25 27.90
CA ARG A 415 9.22 -35.81 27.58
C ARG A 415 8.91 -35.51 26.11
N LYS A 416 9.41 -36.34 25.18
CA LYS A 416 9.25 -36.13 23.73
C LYS A 416 7.80 -36.21 23.25
N GLU A 417 6.96 -36.99 23.93
CA GLU A 417 5.54 -37.13 23.57
C GLU A 417 4.62 -36.17 24.35
N MET A 418 5.16 -35.27 25.19
CA MET A 418 4.34 -34.29 25.92
C MET A 418 3.67 -33.31 24.94
N PRO A 419 2.36 -33.08 25.07
CA PRO A 419 1.64 -32.14 24.22
C PRO A 419 1.78 -30.67 24.67
N ALA A 420 2.31 -30.41 25.87
CA ALA A 420 2.60 -29.05 26.32
C ALA A 420 3.71 -28.38 25.48
N ASN A 421 3.68 -27.05 25.43
CA ASN A 421 4.72 -26.28 24.74
C ASN A 421 6.09 -26.49 25.42
N ALA A 422 7.13 -26.77 24.64
CA ALA A 422 8.47 -27.08 25.15
C ALA A 422 9.04 -25.98 26.06
N VAL A 423 8.82 -24.71 25.73
CA VAL A 423 9.27 -23.56 26.55
C VAL A 423 8.60 -23.57 27.92
N GLU A 424 7.34 -24.00 28.00
CA GLU A 424 6.59 -24.06 29.27
C GLU A 424 7.03 -25.26 30.12
N ILE A 425 7.38 -26.38 29.48
CA ILE A 425 7.97 -27.54 30.14
C ILE A 425 9.31 -27.12 30.78
N GLU A 426 10.18 -26.45 30.02
CA GLU A 426 11.47 -25.95 30.52
C GLU A 426 11.30 -24.94 31.66
N ALA A 427 10.33 -24.03 31.54
CA ALA A 427 10.03 -23.08 32.61
C ALA A 427 9.53 -23.79 33.89
N ALA A 428 8.72 -24.84 33.78
CA ALA A 428 8.28 -25.63 34.93
C ALA A 428 9.45 -26.37 35.59
N GLU A 429 10.35 -26.96 34.81
CA GLU A 429 11.57 -27.62 35.30
C GLU A 429 12.47 -26.61 36.05
N HIS A 430 12.68 -25.41 35.48
CA HIS A 430 13.45 -24.33 36.13
C HIS A 430 12.81 -23.79 37.41
N GLU A 431 11.47 -23.80 37.51
CA GLU A 431 10.74 -23.43 38.72
C GLU A 431 10.74 -24.54 39.79
N GLY A 432 11.26 -25.73 39.49
CA GLY A 432 11.41 -26.83 40.44
C GLY A 432 10.32 -27.91 40.40
N VAL A 433 9.49 -27.95 39.34
CA VAL A 433 8.53 -29.05 39.13
C VAL A 433 9.28 -30.33 38.79
N LYS A 434 9.09 -31.39 39.58
CA LYS A 434 9.67 -32.71 39.32
C LYS A 434 8.81 -33.46 38.32
N MET A 435 9.39 -33.94 37.22
CA MET A 435 8.65 -34.69 36.21
C MET A 435 8.93 -36.19 36.31
N GLU A 436 7.88 -36.97 36.58
CA GLU A 436 7.94 -38.42 36.64
C GLU A 436 7.33 -38.99 35.35
N PHE A 437 8.20 -39.33 34.41
CA PHE A 437 7.81 -39.93 33.14
C PHE A 437 7.54 -41.42 33.27
N LEU A 438 6.83 -41.95 32.26
CA LEU A 438 6.51 -43.38 32.19
C LEU A 438 5.81 -43.88 33.47
N ALA A 439 4.90 -43.07 33.99
CA ALA A 439 4.09 -43.38 35.17
C ALA A 439 2.63 -43.00 34.93
N ALA A 440 1.70 -43.87 35.28
CA ALA A 440 0.27 -43.53 35.29
C ALA A 440 -0.39 -44.00 36.59
N PRO A 441 -1.41 -43.27 37.08
CA PRO A 441 -2.11 -43.65 38.30
C PRO A 441 -2.98 -44.89 38.08
N THR A 442 -3.07 -45.74 39.10
CA THR A 442 -3.96 -46.91 39.16
C THR A 442 -5.05 -46.75 40.21
N ARG A 443 -4.71 -46.14 41.36
CA ARG A 443 -5.61 -46.00 42.51
C ARG A 443 -5.27 -44.80 43.38
N VAL A 444 -6.29 -44.14 43.94
CA VAL A 444 -6.12 -43.13 44.99
C VAL A 444 -6.29 -43.79 46.35
N ASN A 445 -5.29 -43.64 47.23
CA ASN A 445 -5.32 -44.17 48.59
C ASN A 445 -5.78 -43.07 49.56
N VAL A 446 -6.80 -43.38 50.35
CA VAL A 446 -7.41 -42.47 51.32
C VAL A 446 -7.24 -42.99 52.74
N GLU A 447 -7.06 -42.08 53.71
CA GLU A 447 -7.14 -42.34 55.14
C GLU A 447 -8.39 -41.63 55.68
N GLY A 448 -9.47 -42.39 55.92
CA GLY A 448 -10.80 -41.81 56.12
C GLY A 448 -11.34 -41.18 54.82
N ASP A 449 -11.85 -39.94 54.88
CA ASP A 449 -12.35 -39.20 53.71
C ASP A 449 -11.27 -38.34 53.02
N ARG A 450 -10.01 -38.39 53.50
CA ARG A 450 -8.94 -37.50 53.04
C ARG A 450 -7.85 -38.26 52.28
N LEU A 451 -7.39 -37.66 51.19
CA LEU A 451 -6.27 -38.15 50.38
C LEU A 451 -4.99 -38.34 51.22
N ALA A 452 -4.34 -39.51 51.08
CA ALA A 452 -3.06 -39.82 51.71
C ALA A 452 -1.92 -40.08 50.70
N SER A 453 -2.20 -40.81 49.61
CA SER A 453 -1.23 -41.11 48.56
C SER A 453 -1.87 -41.52 47.23
N ILE A 454 -1.08 -41.56 46.16
CA ILE A 454 -1.49 -42.10 44.86
C ILE A 454 -0.64 -43.32 44.49
N GLU A 455 -1.29 -44.40 44.11
CA GLU A 455 -0.63 -45.59 43.55
C GLU A 455 -0.49 -45.42 42.04
N CYS A 456 0.70 -45.70 41.55
CA CYS A 456 1.08 -45.55 40.16
C CYS A 456 1.72 -46.84 39.64
N LEU A 457 1.64 -47.03 38.33
CA LEU A 457 2.25 -48.14 37.63
C LEU A 457 3.24 -47.62 36.59
N ARG A 458 4.39 -48.30 36.45
CA ARG A 458 5.36 -47.95 35.40
C ARG A 458 4.81 -48.31 34.02
N MET A 459 5.16 -47.47 33.05
CA MET A 459 4.77 -47.58 31.66
C MET A 459 6.01 -47.82 30.79
N GLU A 460 5.82 -48.46 29.65
CA GLU A 460 6.79 -48.50 28.56
C GLU A 460 6.15 -47.98 27.26
N LEU A 461 6.98 -47.59 26.29
CA LEU A 461 6.49 -47.12 24.99
C LEU A 461 6.32 -48.29 24.02
N GLY A 462 5.08 -48.60 23.68
CA GLY A 462 4.71 -49.51 22.60
C GLY A 462 4.77 -48.85 21.22
N GLU A 463 4.12 -49.47 20.24
CA GLU A 463 4.10 -48.97 18.85
C GLU A 463 3.47 -47.56 18.74
N PRO A 464 3.95 -46.71 17.81
CA PRO A 464 3.32 -45.45 17.48
C PRO A 464 1.89 -45.64 16.96
N ASP A 465 0.99 -44.76 17.37
CA ASP A 465 -0.33 -44.64 16.76
C ASP A 465 -0.27 -43.90 15.41
N ALA A 466 -1.42 -43.71 14.75
CA ALA A 466 -1.51 -43.02 13.46
C ALA A 466 -1.02 -41.55 13.51
N SER A 467 -0.89 -40.95 14.69
CA SER A 467 -0.30 -39.62 14.89
C SER A 467 1.23 -39.65 15.08
N GLY A 468 1.84 -40.85 15.02
CA GLY A 468 3.26 -41.06 15.32
C GLY A 468 3.57 -41.15 16.82
N ARG A 469 2.56 -41.03 17.70
CA ARG A 469 2.74 -40.99 19.14
C ARG A 469 2.71 -42.39 19.73
N ARG A 470 3.76 -42.77 20.46
CA ARG A 470 3.87 -44.12 21.03
C ARG A 470 2.80 -44.39 22.08
N LYS A 471 2.18 -45.56 22.01
CA LYS A 471 1.16 -45.99 22.99
C LYS A 471 1.84 -46.34 24.32
N PRO A 472 1.33 -45.85 25.47
CA PRO A 472 1.83 -46.27 26.76
C PRO A 472 1.32 -47.69 27.07
N VAL A 473 2.22 -48.58 27.46
CA VAL A 473 1.92 -49.98 27.82
C VAL A 473 2.26 -50.21 29.29
N PRO A 474 1.35 -50.76 30.10
CA PRO A 474 1.62 -51.07 31.51
C PRO A 474 2.70 -52.13 31.72
N VAL A 475 3.67 -51.86 32.59
CA VAL A 475 4.66 -52.86 33.05
C VAL A 475 4.09 -53.57 34.28
N LYS A 476 3.65 -54.82 34.14
CA LYS A 476 3.03 -55.57 35.25
C LYS A 476 4.00 -55.78 36.42
N GLY A 477 3.55 -55.59 37.66
CA GLY A 477 4.37 -55.80 38.87
C GLY A 477 5.30 -54.63 39.22
N SER A 478 5.06 -53.45 38.64
CA SER A 478 5.89 -52.24 38.82
C SER A 478 5.19 -51.13 39.62
N GLU A 479 4.21 -51.52 40.43
CA GLU A 479 3.40 -50.63 41.24
C GLU A 479 4.27 -49.89 42.28
N PHE A 480 4.05 -48.58 42.43
CA PHE A 480 4.72 -47.76 43.44
C PHE A 480 3.76 -46.69 43.96
N THR A 481 3.98 -46.23 45.19
CA THR A 481 3.10 -45.28 45.87
C THR A 481 3.81 -43.95 46.12
N LEU A 482 3.14 -42.84 45.80
CA LEU A 482 3.61 -41.48 46.07
C LEU A 482 2.73 -40.83 47.15
N PRO A 483 3.25 -40.61 48.37
CA PRO A 483 2.57 -39.83 49.40
C PRO A 483 2.29 -38.41 48.91
N CYS A 484 1.06 -37.93 49.00
CA CYS A 484 0.68 -36.60 48.57
C CYS A 484 -0.56 -36.09 49.32
N GLN A 485 -0.65 -34.76 49.46
CA GLN A 485 -1.78 -34.10 50.12
C GLN A 485 -2.80 -33.58 49.11
N TRP A 486 -2.41 -33.49 47.84
CA TRP A 486 -3.23 -33.01 46.74
C TRP A 486 -2.94 -33.79 45.46
N ILE A 487 -3.97 -34.11 44.71
CA ILE A 487 -3.88 -34.60 43.33
C ILE A 487 -4.60 -33.62 42.42
N ILE A 488 -3.98 -33.23 41.30
CA ILE A 488 -4.62 -32.44 40.25
C ILE A 488 -4.66 -33.26 38.96
N SER A 489 -5.83 -33.72 38.56
CA SER A 489 -6.05 -34.46 37.31
C SER A 489 -6.19 -33.51 36.13
N ALA A 490 -5.22 -33.50 35.23
CA ALA A 490 -5.18 -32.68 34.02
C ALA A 490 -4.98 -33.57 32.76
N ILE A 491 -5.78 -34.63 32.64
CA ILE A 491 -5.62 -35.65 31.59
C ILE A 491 -6.49 -35.44 30.34
N GLY A 492 -7.30 -34.38 30.30
CA GLY A 492 -8.13 -34.00 29.15
C GLY A 492 -9.28 -33.08 29.53
N GLN A 493 -9.90 -32.48 28.52
CA GLN A 493 -11.02 -31.55 28.68
C GLN A 493 -12.16 -31.89 27.70
N GLU A 494 -13.38 -31.49 28.04
CA GLU A 494 -14.59 -31.63 27.23
C GLU A 494 -15.42 -30.34 27.30
N ALA A 495 -16.24 -30.09 26.28
CA ALA A 495 -17.22 -29.01 26.30
C ALA A 495 -18.49 -29.46 27.04
N ASP A 496 -19.13 -28.51 27.73
CA ASP A 496 -20.47 -28.71 28.26
C ASP A 496 -21.48 -28.57 27.11
N LEU A 497 -22.22 -29.65 26.82
CA LEU A 497 -23.22 -29.71 25.73
C LEU A 497 -24.66 -29.55 26.23
N THR A 498 -24.87 -29.10 27.47
CA THR A 498 -26.21 -28.83 28.00
C THR A 498 -26.95 -27.81 27.12
N GLY A 499 -28.18 -28.12 26.74
CA GLY A 499 -29.05 -27.28 25.90
C GLY A 499 -28.80 -27.35 24.38
N VAL A 500 -28.01 -28.33 23.92
CA VAL A 500 -27.65 -28.55 22.49
C VAL A 500 -28.47 -29.69 21.85
N ASP A 501 -29.62 -30.06 22.44
CA ASP A 501 -30.33 -31.33 22.21
C ASP A 501 -30.78 -31.62 20.76
N GLN A 502 -30.94 -30.58 19.92
CA GLN A 502 -31.38 -30.71 18.52
C GLN A 502 -30.23 -30.63 17.50
N ILE A 503 -28.98 -30.59 17.97
CA ILE A 503 -27.79 -30.48 17.13
C ILE A 503 -27.02 -31.80 17.18
N LYS A 504 -26.53 -32.26 16.03
CA LYS A 504 -25.74 -33.50 15.93
C LYS A 504 -24.42 -33.35 16.67
N VAL A 505 -24.13 -34.34 17.51
CA VAL A 505 -22.90 -34.44 18.30
C VAL A 505 -22.10 -35.65 17.81
N THR A 506 -20.80 -35.50 17.69
CA THR A 506 -19.87 -36.57 17.29
C THR A 506 -19.65 -37.56 18.45
N LYS A 507 -19.05 -38.72 18.15
CA LYS A 507 -18.62 -39.70 19.18
C LYS A 507 -17.63 -39.14 20.22
N TRP A 508 -17.04 -37.98 19.97
CA TRP A 508 -16.07 -37.31 20.84
C TRP A 508 -16.69 -36.26 21.77
N LYS A 509 -18.04 -36.20 21.84
CA LYS A 509 -18.78 -35.15 22.56
C LYS A 509 -18.41 -33.74 22.08
N THR A 510 -18.38 -33.56 20.77
CA THR A 510 -18.24 -32.26 20.10
C THR A 510 -19.34 -32.07 19.07
N ILE A 511 -19.70 -30.85 18.70
CA ILE A 511 -20.71 -30.54 17.68
C ILE A 511 -20.20 -30.88 16.28
N GLU A 512 -21.04 -31.51 15.46
CA GLU A 512 -20.77 -31.78 14.05
C GLU A 512 -21.07 -30.53 13.20
N ALA A 513 -20.05 -29.70 12.95
CA ALA A 513 -20.12 -28.55 12.05
C ALA A 513 -19.47 -28.86 10.70
N LYS A 514 -20.07 -28.39 9.60
CA LYS A 514 -19.54 -28.64 8.25
C LYS A 514 -18.25 -27.85 7.99
N PRO A 515 -17.18 -28.49 7.47
CA PRO A 515 -15.93 -27.79 7.15
C PRO A 515 -16.12 -26.66 6.14
N GLY A 516 -15.57 -25.49 6.44
CA GLY A 516 -15.59 -24.33 5.54
C GLY A 516 -16.90 -23.54 5.51
N THR A 517 -17.98 -24.06 6.09
CA THR A 517 -19.29 -23.39 6.19
C THR A 517 -19.75 -23.18 7.62
N PHE A 518 -19.26 -23.97 8.57
CA PHE A 518 -19.54 -23.89 10.01
C PHE A 518 -21.01 -24.08 10.40
N ASP A 519 -21.91 -24.32 9.44
CA ASP A 519 -23.30 -24.63 9.70
C ASP A 519 -23.45 -26.06 10.25
N VAL A 520 -24.42 -26.21 11.14
CA VAL A 520 -24.81 -27.50 11.73
C VAL A 520 -26.08 -28.03 11.06
N ASN A 521 -26.63 -29.14 11.54
CA ASN A 521 -27.89 -29.71 11.04
C ASN A 521 -29.15 -28.89 11.34
N ARG A 522 -29.00 -27.60 11.67
CA ARG A 522 -30.07 -26.67 12.02
C ARG A 522 -29.87 -25.33 11.29
N PRO A 523 -30.79 -24.90 10.41
CA PRO A 523 -30.65 -23.66 9.65
C PRO A 523 -30.44 -22.43 10.53
N GLY A 524 -29.54 -21.54 10.12
CA GLY A 524 -29.21 -20.31 10.86
C GLY A 524 -28.37 -20.50 12.12
N VAL A 525 -27.97 -21.73 12.45
CA VAL A 525 -27.09 -22.05 13.57
C VAL A 525 -25.70 -22.46 13.05
N PHE A 526 -24.67 -21.90 13.66
CA PHE A 526 -23.27 -22.14 13.34
C PHE A 526 -22.51 -22.52 14.61
N ALA A 527 -21.46 -23.33 14.49
CA ALA A 527 -20.62 -23.71 15.62
C ALA A 527 -19.13 -23.68 15.27
N GLY A 528 -18.28 -23.31 16.22
CA GLY A 528 -16.83 -23.24 16.02
C GLY A 528 -16.04 -23.13 17.33
N GLY A 529 -14.72 -23.28 17.26
CA GLY A 529 -13.86 -23.37 18.45
C GLY A 529 -13.89 -24.76 19.09
N ASP A 530 -13.56 -24.83 20.39
CA ASP A 530 -13.34 -26.10 21.09
C ASP A 530 -14.58 -27.01 21.09
N VAL A 531 -15.79 -26.44 21.07
CA VAL A 531 -17.03 -27.22 20.98
C VAL A 531 -17.12 -28.07 19.70
N VAL A 532 -16.38 -27.73 18.65
CA VAL A 532 -16.31 -28.49 17.38
C VAL A 532 -15.04 -29.33 17.31
N THR A 533 -13.88 -28.73 17.59
CA THR A 533 -12.58 -29.38 17.40
C THR A 533 -12.10 -30.20 18.59
N GLY A 534 -12.69 -30.01 19.76
CA GLY A 534 -12.06 -30.30 21.04
C GLY A 534 -11.01 -29.23 21.41
N PRO A 535 -10.34 -29.37 22.57
CA PRO A 535 -9.39 -28.38 23.09
C PRO A 535 -8.29 -28.07 22.06
N ALA A 536 -8.20 -26.81 21.64
CA ALA A 536 -7.24 -26.34 20.66
C ALA A 536 -6.45 -25.11 21.17
N ASP A 537 -5.51 -24.61 20.37
CA ASP A 537 -4.77 -23.39 20.72
C ASP A 537 -5.69 -22.16 20.56
N ALA A 538 -5.45 -21.11 21.35
CA ALA A 538 -6.23 -19.87 21.29
C ALA A 538 -6.35 -19.29 19.86
N ILE A 539 -5.28 -19.39 19.07
CA ILE A 539 -5.24 -18.92 17.68
C ILE A 539 -6.15 -19.74 16.74
N ASP A 540 -6.37 -21.03 17.02
CA ASP A 540 -7.30 -21.88 16.26
C ASP A 540 -8.76 -21.48 16.56
N ALA A 541 -9.07 -21.15 17.83
CA ALA A 541 -10.38 -20.64 18.22
C ALA A 541 -10.67 -19.26 17.60
N ILE A 542 -9.69 -18.36 17.56
CA ILE A 542 -9.78 -17.06 16.89
C ILE A 542 -10.05 -17.25 15.39
N ALA A 543 -9.30 -18.15 14.73
CA ALA A 543 -9.52 -18.47 13.32
C ALA A 543 -10.96 -18.97 13.08
N SER A 544 -11.44 -19.87 13.93
CA SER A 544 -12.79 -20.44 13.86
C SER A 544 -13.87 -19.37 14.00
N GLY A 545 -13.75 -18.48 14.99
CA GLY A 545 -14.70 -17.38 15.22
C GLY A 545 -14.80 -16.43 14.04
N ARG A 546 -13.66 -16.08 13.43
CA ARG A 546 -13.65 -15.24 12.22
C ARG A 546 -14.35 -15.91 11.05
N MET A 547 -14.00 -17.17 10.77
CA MET A 547 -14.54 -17.89 9.62
C MET A 547 -16.05 -18.12 9.78
N ALA A 548 -16.52 -18.36 11.01
CA ALA A 548 -17.93 -18.43 11.32
C ALA A 548 -18.65 -17.09 11.09
N ALA A 549 -18.08 -15.95 11.49
CA ALA A 549 -18.65 -14.63 11.22
C ALA A 549 -18.83 -14.37 9.72
N VAL A 550 -17.84 -14.74 8.90
CA VAL A 550 -17.94 -14.65 7.42
C VAL A 550 -19.06 -15.53 6.86
N ALA A 551 -19.22 -16.75 7.39
CA ALA A 551 -20.28 -17.66 6.98
C ALA A 551 -21.67 -17.14 7.39
N ILE A 552 -21.80 -16.60 8.61
CA ILE A 552 -23.04 -16.00 9.14
C ILE A 552 -23.47 -14.80 8.29
N ASP A 553 -22.56 -13.86 8.03
CA ASP A 553 -22.85 -12.69 7.20
C ASP A 553 -23.30 -13.11 5.78
N LYS A 554 -22.64 -14.10 5.17
CA LYS A 554 -23.05 -14.63 3.87
C LYS A 554 -24.44 -15.26 3.92
N PHE A 555 -24.72 -16.04 4.96
CA PHE A 555 -26.02 -16.67 5.18
C PHE A 555 -27.13 -15.63 5.34
N ILE A 556 -26.94 -14.61 6.17
CA ILE A 556 -27.94 -13.56 6.39
C ILE A 556 -28.22 -12.78 5.10
N ARG A 557 -27.18 -12.47 4.31
CA ARG A 557 -27.33 -11.70 3.06
C ARG A 557 -27.95 -12.49 1.91
N THR A 558 -27.70 -13.79 1.82
CA THR A 558 -28.02 -14.58 0.60
C THR A 558 -28.95 -15.78 0.85
N GLY A 559 -29.13 -16.20 2.10
CA GLY A 559 -29.80 -17.44 2.47
C GLY A 559 -29.02 -18.72 2.16
N VAL A 560 -27.82 -18.62 1.56
CA VAL A 560 -27.03 -19.78 1.10
C VAL A 560 -25.67 -19.82 1.81
N VAL A 561 -25.34 -20.98 2.39
CA VAL A 561 -24.01 -21.26 2.95
C VAL A 561 -23.20 -22.03 1.91
N THR A 562 -22.04 -21.50 1.54
CA THR A 562 -21.12 -22.14 0.59
C THR A 562 -19.73 -22.19 1.19
N PRO A 563 -18.96 -23.26 0.95
CA PRO A 563 -17.64 -23.42 1.55
C PRO A 563 -16.72 -22.23 1.24
N ILE A 564 -15.99 -21.76 2.24
CA ILE A 564 -14.94 -20.78 2.05
C ILE A 564 -13.75 -21.47 1.39
N THR A 565 -13.50 -21.17 0.10
CA THR A 565 -12.35 -21.71 -0.63
C THR A 565 -11.09 -20.93 -0.27
N PRO A 566 -10.01 -21.58 0.21
CA PRO A 566 -8.74 -20.91 0.43
C PRO A 566 -8.14 -20.46 -0.91
N ARG A 567 -7.40 -19.35 -0.89
CA ARG A 567 -6.67 -18.90 -2.07
C ARG A 567 -5.59 -19.93 -2.43
N PHE A 568 -5.34 -20.12 -3.73
CA PHE A 568 -4.27 -20.99 -4.21
C PHE A 568 -2.92 -20.51 -3.72
N GLU A 569 -2.03 -21.44 -3.35
CA GLU A 569 -0.68 -21.14 -2.89
C GLU A 569 0.35 -21.96 -3.66
N SER A 570 1.24 -21.28 -4.38
CA SER A 570 2.46 -21.90 -4.90
C SER A 570 3.48 -22.03 -3.76
N LYS A 571 4.14 -23.19 -3.67
CA LYS A 571 5.17 -23.47 -2.65
C LYS A 571 6.40 -24.05 -3.33
N ARG A 572 7.59 -23.56 -2.95
CA ARG A 572 8.86 -24.16 -3.40
C ARG A 572 9.04 -25.59 -2.89
N ASP A 573 8.51 -25.88 -1.71
CA ASP A 573 8.56 -27.20 -1.06
C ASP A 573 7.86 -28.30 -1.90
N THR A 574 6.97 -27.91 -2.83
CA THR A 574 6.32 -28.85 -3.78
C THR A 574 7.31 -29.46 -4.78
N PHE A 575 8.42 -28.76 -5.06
CA PHE A 575 9.39 -29.18 -6.07
C PHE A 575 10.51 -30.06 -5.50
N HIS A 576 10.98 -29.74 -4.30
CA HIS A 576 12.01 -30.49 -3.57
C HIS A 576 12.08 -30.06 -2.09
N GLU A 577 12.75 -30.85 -1.26
CA GLU A 577 13.02 -30.52 0.14
C GLU A 577 14.03 -29.37 0.24
N LEU A 578 13.65 -28.28 0.91
CA LEU A 578 14.49 -27.09 0.96
C LEU A 578 15.72 -27.25 1.86
N SER A 579 16.80 -26.59 1.42
CA SER A 579 18.08 -26.54 2.12
C SER A 579 18.52 -25.10 2.39
N ARG A 580 19.63 -24.91 3.13
CA ARG A 580 20.26 -23.60 3.32
C ARG A 580 20.56 -22.87 1.99
N THR A 581 20.82 -23.62 0.92
CA THR A 581 21.12 -23.04 -0.39
C THR A 581 19.93 -22.33 -1.02
N ASP A 582 18.70 -22.66 -0.63
CA ASP A 582 17.46 -22.07 -1.13
C ASP A 582 17.11 -20.71 -0.50
N LEU A 583 17.82 -20.33 0.56
CA LEU A 583 17.68 -19.03 1.20
C LEU A 583 18.58 -17.99 0.51
N PRO A 584 18.15 -16.71 0.47
CA PRO A 584 19.02 -15.62 0.04
C PRO A 584 20.29 -15.55 0.91
N PRO A 585 21.37 -14.92 0.41
CA PRO A 585 22.57 -14.68 1.21
C PRO A 585 22.24 -13.69 2.32
N ILE A 586 21.97 -14.21 3.52
CA ILE A 586 21.70 -13.47 4.75
C ILE A 586 22.69 -13.89 5.84
N GLU A 587 23.07 -12.94 6.68
CA GLU A 587 23.99 -13.17 7.80
C GLU A 587 23.32 -13.95 8.93
N SER A 588 24.11 -14.79 9.60
CA SER A 588 23.66 -15.48 10.80
C SER A 588 23.71 -14.53 12.00
N CYS A 589 22.62 -14.51 12.76
CA CYS A 589 22.53 -13.81 14.03
C CYS A 589 21.52 -14.55 14.91
N GLY A 590 21.87 -14.72 16.20
CA GLY A 590 21.00 -15.38 17.17
C GLY A 590 19.63 -14.68 17.29
N GLN A 591 18.63 -15.40 17.79
CA GLN A 591 17.33 -14.83 18.11
C GLN A 591 17.45 -13.96 19.36
N HIS A 592 16.89 -12.75 19.34
CA HIS A 592 16.72 -11.99 20.57
C HIS A 592 15.71 -12.71 21.45
N LYS A 593 16.07 -12.97 22.71
CA LYS A 593 15.13 -13.51 23.69
C LYS A 593 14.74 -12.39 24.64
N PRO A 594 13.44 -12.24 24.97
CA PRO A 594 13.04 -11.31 26.01
C PRO A 594 13.68 -11.68 27.35
N ALA A 595 13.91 -10.68 28.20
CA ALA A 595 14.30 -10.92 29.57
C ALA A 595 13.14 -11.59 30.34
N GLU A 596 13.48 -12.42 31.32
CA GLU A 596 12.50 -13.07 32.19
C GLU A 596 12.90 -12.88 33.66
N MET A 597 11.92 -12.89 34.57
CA MET A 597 12.15 -12.89 36.02
C MET A 597 12.99 -14.09 36.46
N SER A 598 13.71 -14.01 37.59
CA SER A 598 14.43 -15.18 38.11
C SER A 598 13.47 -16.26 38.61
N ALA A 599 13.86 -17.54 38.58
CA ALA A 599 13.00 -18.65 39.03
C ALA A 599 12.53 -18.49 40.49
N GLY A 600 13.38 -17.93 41.37
CA GLY A 600 13.04 -17.67 42.77
C GLY A 600 11.96 -16.59 42.96
N GLU A 601 11.89 -15.61 42.05
CA GLU A 601 10.83 -14.60 42.05
C GLU A 601 9.54 -15.13 41.40
N ARG A 602 9.66 -15.93 40.33
CA ARG A 602 8.53 -16.56 39.63
C ARG A 602 7.63 -17.36 40.55
N ILE A 603 8.20 -18.19 41.42
CA ILE A 603 7.43 -19.08 42.31
C ILE A 603 6.76 -18.34 43.48
N ARG A 604 7.06 -17.05 43.69
CA ARG A 604 6.51 -16.24 44.79
C ARG A 604 5.51 -15.19 44.32
N SER A 605 5.27 -15.11 43.01
CA SER A 605 4.45 -14.06 42.43
C SER A 605 3.61 -14.57 41.27
N PHE A 606 2.46 -13.93 41.08
CA PHE A 606 1.64 -14.07 39.89
C PHE A 606 1.86 -12.92 38.89
N ALA A 607 2.89 -12.08 39.12
CA ALA A 607 3.33 -11.09 38.15
C ALA A 607 3.77 -11.75 36.84
N GLU A 608 3.63 -11.01 35.74
CA GLU A 608 4.02 -11.46 34.41
C GLU A 608 5.52 -11.81 34.37
N VAL A 609 5.85 -13.01 33.89
CA VAL A 609 7.21 -13.57 34.00
C VAL A 609 8.17 -13.07 32.93
N GLU A 610 7.68 -12.90 31.70
CA GLU A 610 8.48 -12.53 30.52
C GLU A 610 8.27 -11.03 30.24
N PHE A 611 9.31 -10.28 29.89
CA PHE A 611 9.21 -8.85 29.54
C PHE A 611 9.05 -8.63 28.02
N ALA A 612 8.49 -7.50 27.60
CA ALA A 612 8.41 -7.12 26.19
C ALA A 612 9.74 -6.59 25.65
N TYR A 613 9.90 -6.54 24.33
CA TYR A 613 11.01 -5.86 23.67
C TYR A 613 10.99 -4.35 23.90
N ASP A 614 12.11 -3.70 23.61
CA ASP A 614 12.17 -2.27 23.31
C ASP A 614 12.08 -2.03 21.78
N ASP A 615 11.94 -0.75 21.39
CA ASP A 615 11.79 -0.32 20.00
C ASP A 615 12.92 -0.81 19.09
N GLU A 616 14.17 -0.75 19.56
CA GLU A 616 15.35 -1.09 18.75
C GLU A 616 15.50 -2.61 18.60
N THR A 617 15.24 -3.37 19.65
CA THR A 617 15.18 -4.84 19.60
C THR A 617 14.06 -5.29 18.66
N ALA A 618 12.88 -4.66 18.71
CA ALA A 618 11.79 -4.98 17.80
C ALA A 618 12.15 -4.70 16.32
N LYS A 619 12.76 -3.55 16.02
CA LYS A 619 13.18 -3.21 14.64
C LYS A 619 14.25 -4.16 14.11
N THR A 620 15.24 -4.49 14.94
CA THR A 620 16.37 -5.37 14.56
C THR A 620 15.95 -6.84 14.46
N GLU A 621 15.08 -7.33 15.35
CA GLU A 621 14.53 -8.68 15.26
C GLU A 621 13.65 -8.83 14.00
N ALA A 622 12.89 -7.79 13.61
CA ALA A 622 12.14 -7.80 12.35
C ALA A 622 13.05 -7.96 11.11
N LEU A 623 14.25 -7.39 11.12
CA LEU A 623 15.25 -7.54 10.06
C LEU A 623 15.82 -8.96 9.97
N ARG A 624 15.55 -9.85 10.92
CA ARG A 624 15.98 -11.26 10.81
C ARG A 624 15.20 -12.04 9.75
N CYS A 625 14.13 -11.51 9.16
CA CYS A 625 13.34 -12.20 8.13
C CYS A 625 14.18 -12.68 6.93
N ALA A 626 13.93 -13.91 6.47
CA ALA A 626 14.57 -14.51 5.27
C ALA A 626 13.76 -14.33 3.97
N GLU A 627 12.70 -13.50 3.97
CA GLU A 627 11.97 -13.04 2.77
C GLU A 627 11.34 -14.16 1.90
N CYS A 628 10.84 -15.22 2.54
CA CYS A 628 10.36 -16.41 1.86
C CYS A 628 9.03 -16.26 1.07
N GLY A 629 8.54 -15.05 0.78
CA GLY A 629 7.24 -14.84 0.11
C GLY A 629 7.34 -13.92 -1.12
N CYS A 630 6.26 -13.80 -1.89
CA CYS A 630 6.23 -12.94 -3.08
C CYS A 630 5.91 -11.48 -2.74
N ASP A 631 6.58 -10.54 -3.42
CA ASP A 631 6.38 -9.08 -3.27
C ASP A 631 5.01 -8.60 -3.78
N VAL A 632 4.36 -9.37 -4.68
CA VAL A 632 3.05 -9.02 -5.27
C VAL A 632 1.88 -9.71 -4.54
N GLY A 633 2.11 -10.89 -3.95
CA GLY A 633 1.17 -11.65 -3.10
C GLY A 633 -0.33 -11.45 -3.40
N LEU A 634 -0.97 -10.52 -2.68
CA LEU A 634 -2.40 -10.22 -2.78
C LEU A 634 -2.90 -9.79 -4.17
N ASN A 635 -2.02 -9.36 -5.08
CA ASN A 635 -2.38 -8.81 -6.40
C ASN A 635 -1.93 -9.67 -7.60
N CYS A 636 -1.71 -10.98 -7.42
CA CYS A 636 -1.24 -11.88 -8.48
C CYS A 636 -2.39 -12.51 -9.29
N LEU A 637 -2.51 -12.16 -10.57
CA LEU A 637 -3.55 -12.70 -11.47
C LEU A 637 -3.43 -14.21 -11.68
N LEU A 638 -2.20 -14.76 -11.71
CA LEU A 638 -1.99 -16.21 -11.82
C LEU A 638 -2.60 -16.93 -10.61
N GLN A 639 -2.40 -16.39 -9.41
CA GLN A 639 -2.92 -16.97 -8.17
C GLN A 639 -4.45 -16.96 -8.15
N ASP A 640 -5.07 -15.86 -8.60
CA ASP A 640 -6.53 -15.72 -8.66
C ASP A 640 -7.15 -16.74 -9.62
N TYR A 641 -6.59 -16.90 -10.82
CA TYR A 641 -7.07 -17.94 -11.75
C TYR A 641 -6.79 -19.35 -11.24
N CYS A 642 -5.65 -19.62 -10.60
CA CYS A 642 -5.41 -20.93 -9.99
C CYS A 642 -6.43 -21.26 -8.89
N THR A 643 -6.87 -20.24 -8.14
CA THR A 643 -7.95 -20.36 -7.15
C THR A 643 -9.28 -20.66 -7.81
N GLU A 644 -9.67 -19.88 -8.83
CA GLU A 644 -10.95 -20.03 -9.55
C GLU A 644 -11.10 -21.44 -10.16
N TYR A 645 -10.04 -21.97 -10.77
CA TYR A 645 -10.08 -23.25 -11.49
C TYR A 645 -9.67 -24.46 -10.62
N GLY A 646 -9.42 -24.27 -9.31
CA GLY A 646 -9.07 -25.36 -8.38
C GLY A 646 -7.84 -26.14 -8.82
N VAL A 647 -6.76 -25.40 -9.12
CA VAL A 647 -5.51 -25.93 -9.67
C VAL A 647 -4.68 -26.62 -8.60
N ASP A 648 -4.04 -27.74 -8.97
CA ASP A 648 -3.10 -28.47 -8.12
C ASP A 648 -1.69 -28.35 -8.71
N GLN A 649 -0.77 -27.72 -7.95
CA GLN A 649 0.62 -27.55 -8.35
C GLN A 649 1.35 -28.90 -8.50
N SER A 650 0.92 -29.93 -7.77
CA SER A 650 1.62 -31.22 -7.71
C SER A 650 1.37 -32.13 -8.92
N ARG A 651 0.40 -31.79 -9.77
CA ARG A 651 -0.04 -32.66 -10.87
C ARG A 651 1.01 -32.90 -11.95
N PHE A 652 1.83 -31.91 -12.25
CA PHE A 652 2.89 -31.99 -13.27
C PHE A 652 4.25 -31.65 -12.66
N ILE A 653 4.66 -32.39 -11.62
CA ILE A 653 6.01 -32.27 -11.06
C ILE A 653 6.99 -33.03 -11.95
N GLY A 654 8.05 -32.35 -12.39
CA GLY A 654 9.11 -32.91 -13.20
C GLY A 654 10.39 -32.09 -13.07
N ALA A 655 11.19 -32.01 -14.13
CA ALA A 655 12.32 -31.08 -14.16
C ALA A 655 11.80 -29.63 -14.04
N PHE A 656 12.47 -28.82 -13.23
CA PHE A 656 12.19 -27.39 -13.07
C PHE A 656 13.50 -26.60 -13.15
N ASN A 657 13.40 -25.31 -13.49
CA ASN A 657 14.55 -24.42 -13.53
C ASN A 657 14.63 -23.57 -12.26
N ARG A 658 15.85 -23.35 -11.79
CA ARG A 658 16.16 -22.44 -10.69
C ARG A 658 17.06 -21.31 -11.18
N TYR A 659 16.63 -20.07 -10.97
CA TYR A 659 17.32 -18.87 -11.43
C TYR A 659 17.74 -18.00 -10.24
N LYS A 660 18.91 -17.36 -10.37
CA LYS A 660 19.31 -16.30 -9.45
C LYS A 660 18.47 -15.05 -9.72
N VAL A 661 17.95 -14.42 -8.66
CA VAL A 661 17.25 -13.15 -8.76
C VAL A 661 18.24 -12.06 -9.18
N ASP A 662 17.89 -11.29 -10.21
CA ASP A 662 18.70 -10.18 -10.72
C ASP A 662 18.26 -8.86 -10.07
N THR A 663 19.16 -8.27 -9.30
CA THR A 663 18.98 -7.01 -8.55
C THR A 663 19.96 -5.92 -8.97
N ARG A 664 20.67 -6.13 -10.11
CA ARG A 664 21.70 -5.22 -10.62
C ARG A 664 21.13 -3.85 -11.02
N HIS A 665 19.87 -3.79 -11.43
CA HIS A 665 19.20 -2.53 -11.77
C HIS A 665 18.80 -1.75 -10.51
N PRO A 666 18.98 -0.40 -10.49
CA PRO A 666 18.69 0.41 -9.31
C PRO A 666 17.22 0.35 -8.87
N PHE A 667 16.27 0.30 -9.82
CA PHE A 667 14.82 0.32 -9.53
C PHE A 667 14.05 -0.96 -9.79
N VAL A 668 14.65 -1.96 -10.43
CA VAL A 668 13.90 -3.11 -10.97
C VAL A 668 14.54 -4.39 -10.47
N LYS A 669 13.73 -5.24 -9.85
CA LYS A 669 14.11 -6.61 -9.46
C LYS A 669 13.49 -7.59 -10.45
N ILE A 670 14.31 -8.47 -11.01
CA ILE A 670 13.87 -9.50 -11.96
C ILE A 670 14.03 -10.87 -11.31
N ASP A 671 12.90 -11.54 -11.06
CA ASP A 671 12.83 -12.88 -10.50
C ASP A 671 12.22 -13.84 -11.54
N SER A 672 13.10 -14.42 -12.36
CA SER A 672 12.69 -15.31 -13.45
C SER A 672 12.04 -16.60 -12.96
N ASN A 673 12.19 -16.99 -11.69
CA ASN A 673 11.48 -18.14 -11.12
C ASN A 673 9.96 -17.96 -11.10
N LYS A 674 9.48 -16.71 -11.14
CA LYS A 674 8.05 -16.35 -11.17
C LYS A 674 7.53 -16.13 -12.60
N CYS A 675 8.39 -16.19 -13.62
CA CYS A 675 8.04 -15.81 -14.98
C CYS A 675 7.24 -16.91 -15.68
N ILE A 676 6.05 -16.56 -16.19
CA ILE A 676 5.21 -17.46 -16.99
C ILE A 676 5.41 -17.30 -18.51
N ARG A 677 6.47 -16.60 -18.94
CA ARG A 677 6.81 -16.38 -20.36
C ARG A 677 5.66 -15.78 -21.18
N CYS A 678 4.88 -14.87 -20.57
CA CYS A 678 3.70 -14.29 -21.21
C CYS A 678 4.01 -13.23 -22.27
N GLY A 679 5.25 -12.76 -22.39
CA GLY A 679 5.68 -11.80 -23.40
C GLY A 679 5.26 -10.35 -23.17
N ARG A 680 4.39 -10.04 -22.19
CA ARG A 680 3.90 -8.66 -21.94
C ARG A 680 5.03 -7.66 -21.73
N CYS A 681 6.01 -7.96 -20.88
CA CYS A 681 7.14 -7.07 -20.62
C CYS A 681 8.04 -6.84 -21.85
N VAL A 682 8.28 -7.88 -22.65
CA VAL A 682 9.06 -7.81 -23.90
C VAL A 682 8.31 -6.95 -24.93
N ASN A 683 7.03 -7.24 -25.16
CA ASN A 683 6.21 -6.55 -26.14
C ASN A 683 5.93 -5.10 -25.73
N THR A 684 5.72 -4.79 -24.45
CA THR A 684 5.64 -3.40 -23.99
C THR A 684 6.95 -2.66 -24.26
N CYS A 685 8.11 -3.29 -24.03
CA CYS A 685 9.39 -2.64 -24.30
C CYS A 685 9.63 -2.37 -25.81
N ALA A 686 9.19 -3.28 -26.68
CA ALA A 686 9.37 -3.19 -28.12
C ALA A 686 8.30 -2.38 -28.86
N GLU A 687 7.02 -2.61 -28.54
CA GLU A 687 5.86 -2.03 -29.25
C GLU A 687 5.42 -0.69 -28.67
N ILE A 688 5.39 -0.56 -27.34
CA ILE A 688 4.88 0.66 -26.67
C ILE A 688 5.99 1.72 -26.62
N LEU A 689 7.19 1.32 -26.22
CA LEU A 689 8.31 2.25 -25.97
C LEU A 689 9.30 2.37 -27.13
N ASN A 690 9.35 1.37 -28.02
CA ASN A 690 10.34 1.28 -29.10
C ASN A 690 11.80 1.31 -28.58
N VAL A 691 12.06 0.50 -27.55
CA VAL A 691 13.37 0.42 -26.84
C VAL A 691 14.01 -0.97 -26.94
N SER A 692 13.21 -2.03 -26.80
CA SER A 692 13.64 -3.43 -26.93
C SER A 692 14.79 -3.85 -25.99
N ALA A 693 14.76 -3.41 -24.73
CA ALA A 693 15.76 -3.75 -23.70
C ALA A 693 15.63 -5.19 -23.14
N LEU A 694 14.43 -5.78 -23.23
CA LEU A 694 14.12 -7.14 -22.77
C LEU A 694 13.80 -8.03 -23.97
N GLY A 695 14.21 -9.29 -23.91
CA GLY A 695 13.91 -10.29 -24.94
C GLY A 695 13.81 -11.70 -24.38
N PHE A 696 13.33 -12.63 -25.22
CA PHE A 696 13.36 -14.06 -24.93
C PHE A 696 14.73 -14.64 -25.31
N VAL A 697 15.35 -15.35 -24.37
CA VAL A 697 16.61 -16.07 -24.56
C VAL A 697 16.35 -17.57 -24.45
N ASN A 698 17.12 -18.37 -25.21
CA ASN A 698 16.95 -19.82 -25.39
C ASN A 698 15.65 -20.21 -26.14
N ARG A 699 15.33 -21.50 -26.16
CA ARG A 699 14.12 -22.08 -26.78
C ARG A 699 13.52 -23.19 -25.92
N GLY A 700 12.23 -23.43 -26.08
CA GLY A 700 11.50 -24.49 -25.37
C GLY A 700 11.46 -24.28 -23.85
N PHE A 701 11.65 -25.35 -23.08
CA PHE A 701 11.58 -25.33 -21.62
C PHE A 701 12.60 -24.39 -20.96
N ARG A 702 13.76 -24.15 -21.60
CA ARG A 702 14.82 -23.25 -21.09
C ARG A 702 14.59 -21.77 -21.42
N THR A 703 13.47 -21.43 -22.05
CA THR A 703 13.16 -20.06 -22.45
C THR A 703 13.03 -19.16 -21.22
N ILE A 704 13.73 -18.03 -21.23
CA ILE A 704 13.76 -17.06 -20.14
C ILE A 704 13.69 -15.64 -20.70
N VAL A 705 13.03 -14.73 -19.98
CA VAL A 705 13.10 -13.29 -20.29
C VAL A 705 14.35 -12.71 -19.63
N LYS A 706 15.22 -12.10 -20.42
CA LYS A 706 16.47 -11.48 -19.96
C LYS A 706 16.75 -10.14 -20.65
N PRO A 707 17.57 -9.27 -20.04
CA PRO A 707 18.14 -8.11 -20.74
C PRO A 707 19.00 -8.52 -21.93
N ALA A 708 19.10 -7.66 -22.93
CA ALA A 708 19.93 -7.88 -24.10
C ALA A 708 21.40 -8.17 -23.73
N LEU A 709 22.01 -9.16 -24.40
CA LEU A 709 23.42 -9.55 -24.23
C LEU A 709 23.81 -9.98 -22.80
N ASP A 710 22.83 -10.39 -21.96
CA ASP A 710 23.02 -10.77 -20.54
C ASP A 710 23.66 -9.68 -19.65
N LYS A 711 23.68 -8.44 -20.14
CA LYS A 711 24.10 -7.26 -19.38
C LYS A 711 23.14 -6.98 -18.23
N ALA A 712 23.53 -6.14 -17.28
CA ALA A 712 22.57 -5.59 -16.34
C ALA A 712 21.55 -4.76 -17.11
N LEU A 713 20.29 -4.72 -16.66
CA LEU A 713 19.24 -4.04 -17.41
C LEU A 713 19.56 -2.56 -17.66
N GLN A 714 20.23 -1.87 -16.72
CA GLN A 714 20.64 -0.47 -16.89
C GLN A 714 21.73 -0.26 -17.94
N ASP A 715 22.50 -1.30 -18.27
CA ASP A 715 23.59 -1.26 -19.26
C ASP A 715 23.10 -1.61 -20.68
N THR A 716 21.78 -1.77 -20.83
CA THR A 716 21.10 -1.97 -22.13
C THR A 716 20.45 -0.66 -22.57
N ASN A 717 19.60 -0.70 -23.61
CA ASN A 717 18.81 0.46 -24.03
C ASN A 717 17.69 0.84 -23.03
N CYS A 718 17.60 0.17 -21.86
CA CYS A 718 16.55 0.42 -20.88
C CYS A 718 16.53 1.89 -20.41
N VAL A 719 15.40 2.55 -20.61
CA VAL A 719 15.16 3.94 -20.16
C VAL A 719 14.56 4.03 -18.75
N SER A 720 14.59 2.94 -17.98
CA SER A 720 14.10 2.87 -16.58
C SER A 720 12.66 3.37 -16.39
N CYS A 721 11.77 3.11 -17.34
CA CYS A 721 10.39 3.61 -17.29
C CYS A 721 9.46 2.85 -16.33
N GLY A 722 9.80 1.60 -15.98
CA GLY A 722 8.99 0.71 -15.13
C GLY A 722 7.71 0.15 -15.77
N ASN A 723 7.38 0.46 -17.03
CA ASN A 723 6.17 -0.09 -17.68
C ASN A 723 6.16 -1.62 -17.77
N CYS A 724 7.33 -2.27 -17.76
CA CYS A 724 7.46 -3.73 -17.71
C CYS A 724 6.99 -4.34 -16.37
N ILE A 725 7.05 -3.57 -15.28
CA ILE A 725 6.53 -3.95 -13.96
C ILE A 725 5.00 -3.93 -14.00
N ASP A 726 4.41 -2.84 -14.51
CA ASP A 726 2.95 -2.64 -14.53
C ASP A 726 2.19 -3.70 -15.35
N VAL A 727 2.83 -4.26 -16.38
CA VAL A 727 2.24 -5.31 -17.21
C VAL A 727 2.59 -6.73 -16.75
N CYS A 728 3.39 -6.91 -15.70
CA CYS A 728 3.78 -8.23 -15.22
C CYS A 728 2.67 -8.88 -14.38
N PRO A 729 2.06 -10.00 -14.80
CA PRO A 729 0.91 -10.58 -14.10
C PRO A 729 1.29 -11.42 -12.87
N THR A 730 2.58 -11.74 -12.67
CA THR A 730 3.05 -12.70 -11.64
C THR A 730 4.09 -12.15 -10.68
N GLY A 731 4.47 -10.88 -10.80
CA GLY A 731 5.55 -10.30 -9.97
C GLY A 731 6.93 -10.85 -10.30
N ALA A 732 7.15 -11.33 -11.52
CA ALA A 732 8.49 -11.66 -12.03
C ALA A 732 9.35 -10.40 -12.28
N LEU A 733 8.71 -9.27 -12.57
CA LEU A 733 9.33 -7.96 -12.54
C LEU A 733 8.61 -7.13 -11.49
N VAL A 734 9.35 -6.63 -10.50
CA VAL A 734 8.82 -5.77 -9.44
C VAL A 734 9.75 -4.57 -9.22
N GLU A 735 9.20 -3.55 -8.59
CA GLU A 735 9.99 -2.41 -8.14
C GLU A 735 10.93 -2.83 -7.00
N LYS A 736 12.20 -2.45 -7.12
CA LYS A 736 13.17 -2.55 -6.04
C LYS A 736 12.94 -1.35 -5.12
N LEU A 737 12.14 -1.57 -4.08
CA LEU A 737 11.86 -0.56 -3.07
C LEU A 737 13.10 -0.35 -2.18
N PRO A 738 13.31 0.86 -1.62
CA PRO A 738 14.51 1.20 -0.83
C PRO A 738 14.61 0.46 0.51
N PHE A 739 13.69 -0.45 0.77
CA PHE A 739 13.60 -1.21 1.99
C PHE A 739 13.62 -2.69 1.71
N ARG A 740 14.20 -3.44 2.66
CA ARG A 740 14.51 -4.86 2.52
C ARG A 740 13.29 -5.68 2.08
N ARG A 741 12.11 -5.39 2.66
CA ARG A 741 10.87 -6.09 2.29
C ARG A 741 9.65 -5.19 2.21
N SER A 742 8.99 -5.21 1.05
CA SER A 742 7.61 -4.75 0.87
C SER A 742 6.70 -5.88 1.32
N GLY A 743 6.04 -5.74 2.46
CA GLY A 743 5.04 -6.72 2.89
C GLY A 743 3.98 -6.97 1.82
N PRO A 744 3.26 -8.10 1.84
CA PRO A 744 2.19 -8.40 0.89
C PRO A 744 0.90 -7.66 1.28
N TRP A 745 1.01 -6.43 1.79
CA TRP A 745 -0.13 -5.64 2.26
C TRP A 745 -1.08 -5.29 1.14
N LYS A 746 -2.35 -5.15 1.51
CA LYS A 746 -3.32 -4.47 0.66
C LYS A 746 -3.00 -2.96 0.67
N MET A 747 -2.54 -2.46 -0.46
CA MET A 747 -2.32 -1.03 -0.69
C MET A 747 -3.64 -0.40 -1.15
N GLU A 748 -3.95 0.78 -0.62
CA GLU A 748 -5.01 1.62 -1.16
C GLU A 748 -4.54 2.29 -2.45
N SER A 749 -5.47 2.52 -3.38
CA SER A 749 -5.16 3.10 -4.69
C SER A 749 -5.81 4.46 -4.81
N HIS A 750 -5.00 5.49 -4.96
CA HIS A 750 -5.45 6.87 -5.10
C HIS A 750 -4.95 7.45 -6.42
N TYR A 751 -5.79 8.15 -7.17
CA TYR A 751 -5.41 8.74 -8.47
C TYR A 751 -4.87 10.15 -8.28
N SER A 752 -3.70 10.45 -8.86
CA SER A 752 -3.07 11.77 -8.79
C SER A 752 -2.32 12.07 -10.09
N VAL A 753 -1.49 13.12 -10.10
CA VAL A 753 -0.81 13.61 -11.30
C VAL A 753 0.69 13.76 -11.06
N CYS A 754 1.49 13.35 -12.04
CA CYS A 754 2.93 13.57 -12.10
C CYS A 754 3.23 15.02 -12.48
N HIS A 755 4.05 15.71 -11.68
CA HIS A 755 4.38 17.13 -11.86
C HIS A 755 5.72 17.40 -12.56
N TYR A 756 6.53 16.36 -12.82
CA TYR A 756 7.94 16.52 -13.23
C TYR A 756 8.19 17.13 -14.61
N CYS A 757 7.23 17.07 -15.53
CA CYS A 757 7.38 17.63 -16.89
C CYS A 757 6.04 18.16 -17.40
N GLY A 758 6.06 18.88 -18.53
CA GLY A 758 4.87 19.50 -19.12
C GLY A 758 3.67 18.58 -19.38
N VAL A 759 3.85 17.25 -19.47
CA VAL A 759 2.79 16.30 -19.87
C VAL A 759 1.65 16.16 -18.87
N GLY A 760 1.95 16.15 -17.56
CA GLY A 760 0.94 15.88 -16.52
C GLY A 760 0.41 14.44 -16.52
N CYS A 761 1.30 13.43 -16.53
CA CYS A 761 0.87 12.03 -16.56
C CYS A 761 0.02 11.67 -15.33
N ASN A 762 -1.14 11.05 -15.54
CA ASN A 762 -1.94 10.49 -14.46
C ASN A 762 -1.26 9.25 -13.87
N ILE A 763 -1.21 9.22 -12.55
CA ILE A 763 -0.55 8.19 -11.74
C ILE A 763 -1.54 7.59 -10.74
N THR A 764 -1.25 6.37 -10.32
CA THR A 764 -1.89 5.76 -9.15
C THR A 764 -0.87 5.66 -8.02
N LEU A 765 -1.19 6.27 -6.89
CA LEU A 765 -0.48 6.12 -5.64
C LEU A 765 -0.99 4.85 -4.95
N LYS A 766 -0.11 3.86 -4.80
CA LYS A 766 -0.36 2.66 -4.01
C LYS A 766 0.15 2.93 -2.61
N ALA A 767 -0.73 3.25 -1.66
CA ALA A 767 -0.36 3.72 -0.32
C ALA A 767 -0.86 2.78 0.80
N LYS A 768 -0.03 2.60 1.83
CA LYS A 768 -0.42 2.01 3.13
C LYS A 768 -0.33 3.03 4.26
N ALA A 769 0.56 4.02 4.12
CA ALA A 769 0.69 5.20 4.97
C ALA A 769 1.21 6.38 4.10
N THR A 770 1.21 7.60 4.64
CA THR A 770 1.68 8.82 3.95
C THR A 770 3.14 8.73 3.48
N ASP A 771 3.96 7.94 4.17
CA ASP A 771 5.38 7.70 3.93
C ASP A 771 5.67 6.20 3.66
N LEU A 772 4.66 5.41 3.30
CA LEU A 772 4.82 4.05 2.76
C LEU A 772 3.89 3.88 1.55
N PHE A 773 4.41 4.25 0.38
CA PHE A 773 3.69 4.19 -0.87
C PHE A 773 4.65 3.97 -2.06
N PHE A 774 4.09 3.59 -3.20
CA PHE A 774 4.78 3.58 -4.49
C PHE A 774 3.84 4.02 -5.62
N VAL A 775 4.39 4.31 -6.79
CA VAL A 775 3.64 4.86 -7.92
C VAL A 775 3.49 3.85 -9.03
N THR A 776 2.29 3.72 -9.60
CA THR A 776 2.03 2.97 -10.85
C THR A 776 1.34 3.86 -11.88
N GLY A 777 1.30 3.42 -13.14
CA GLY A 777 0.45 4.09 -14.14
C GLY A 777 -1.03 4.05 -13.75
N ALA A 778 -1.76 5.14 -14.00
CA ALA A 778 -3.23 5.14 -13.89
C ALA A 778 -3.85 4.19 -14.94
N PRO A 779 -5.10 3.72 -14.76
CA PRO A 779 -5.78 2.89 -15.75
C PRO A 779 -5.81 3.56 -17.14
N PRO A 780 -5.80 2.80 -18.25
CA PRO A 780 -5.68 3.34 -19.60
C PRO A 780 -6.74 4.38 -20.00
N ASP A 781 -7.92 4.33 -19.38
CA ASP A 781 -9.03 5.26 -19.64
C ASP A 781 -8.74 6.69 -19.14
N PHE A 782 -7.73 6.86 -18.29
CA PHE A 782 -7.29 8.15 -17.78
C PHE A 782 -6.17 8.72 -18.67
N GLY A 783 -6.52 9.74 -19.45
CA GLY A 783 -5.54 10.58 -20.15
C GLY A 783 -4.74 11.45 -19.16
N PRO A 784 -3.55 11.94 -19.52
CA PRO A 784 -2.99 12.00 -20.88
C PRO A 784 -2.16 10.78 -21.31
N ASN A 785 -1.72 9.95 -20.37
CA ASN A 785 -0.67 8.96 -20.58
C ASN A 785 -1.18 7.53 -20.85
N GLN A 786 -2.46 7.21 -20.62
CA GLN A 786 -3.00 5.84 -20.83
C GLN A 786 -2.23 4.78 -20.01
N GLY A 787 -1.83 5.16 -18.80
CA GLY A 787 -1.06 4.33 -17.87
C GLY A 787 0.44 4.20 -18.17
N GLU A 788 0.96 4.87 -19.19
CA GLU A 788 2.39 4.86 -19.48
C GLU A 788 3.13 5.86 -18.57
N LEU A 789 4.26 5.48 -17.99
CA LEU A 789 5.10 6.39 -17.19
C LEU A 789 6.55 6.40 -17.65
N CYS A 790 7.24 7.49 -17.35
CA CYS A 790 8.70 7.59 -17.48
C CYS A 790 9.39 7.39 -16.12
N ILE A 791 10.72 7.31 -16.12
CA ILE A 791 11.52 7.15 -14.89
C ILE A 791 11.15 8.18 -13.82
N LYS A 792 10.96 9.45 -14.20
CA LYS A 792 10.61 10.55 -13.29
C LYS A 792 9.26 10.30 -12.61
N GLY A 793 8.22 10.02 -13.40
CA GLY A 793 6.88 9.75 -12.88
C GLY A 793 6.78 8.44 -12.09
N ARG A 794 7.56 7.42 -12.46
CA ARG A 794 7.50 6.09 -11.86
C ARG A 794 8.30 5.97 -10.57
N PHE A 795 9.57 6.36 -10.58
CA PHE A 795 10.50 6.15 -9.48
C PHE A 795 10.92 7.45 -8.80
N GLY A 796 10.53 8.59 -9.36
CA GLY A 796 10.96 9.88 -8.85
C GLY A 796 10.55 10.09 -7.41
N TYR A 797 9.43 9.53 -6.93
CA TYR A 797 8.98 9.70 -5.55
C TYR A 797 9.95 9.13 -4.48
N GLN A 798 10.91 8.27 -4.83
CA GLN A 798 11.78 7.60 -3.86
C GLN A 798 12.62 8.58 -3.01
N HIS A 799 12.98 9.76 -3.55
CA HIS A 799 13.69 10.79 -2.78
C HIS A 799 12.84 11.45 -1.68
N TYR A 800 11.51 11.28 -1.69
CA TYR A 800 10.67 11.67 -0.56
C TYR A 800 10.82 10.73 0.64
N LEU A 801 11.31 9.51 0.39
CA LEU A 801 11.42 8.42 1.38
C LEU A 801 12.86 8.21 1.88
N ASP A 802 13.85 8.94 1.35
CA ASP A 802 15.28 8.75 1.66
C ASP A 802 15.72 9.34 3.01
N GLY A 803 14.79 10.01 3.73
CA GLY A 803 15.03 10.61 5.04
C GLY A 803 15.68 12.01 5.00
N SER A 804 16.06 12.53 3.83
CA SER A 804 16.75 13.83 3.70
C SER A 804 15.84 15.06 3.82
N ARG A 805 14.52 14.85 3.86
CA ARG A 805 13.50 15.90 3.90
C ARG A 805 13.48 16.69 5.21
N GLN A 806 13.39 18.01 5.11
CA GLN A 806 13.24 18.88 6.28
C GLN A 806 11.81 18.85 6.84
N LYS A 807 11.71 18.72 8.16
CA LYS A 807 10.43 18.58 8.88
C LYS A 807 10.08 19.80 9.74
N HIS A 808 11.00 20.74 9.92
CA HIS A 808 10.83 21.86 10.83
C HIS A 808 11.25 23.17 10.17
N PRO A 809 10.60 24.31 10.52
CA PRO A 809 11.11 25.62 10.20
C PRO A 809 12.51 25.81 10.78
N LEU A 810 13.37 26.55 10.06
CA LEU A 810 14.70 26.91 10.54
C LEU A 810 14.88 28.43 10.45
N VAL A 811 15.57 29.01 11.43
CA VAL A 811 15.92 30.43 11.45
C VAL A 811 17.42 30.57 11.64
N ARG A 812 18.04 31.50 10.91
CA ARG A 812 19.47 31.75 11.00
C ARG A 812 19.78 32.53 12.29
N ARG A 813 20.53 31.90 13.19
CA ARG A 813 21.01 32.47 14.46
C ARG A 813 22.52 32.21 14.56
N ALA A 814 23.30 33.26 14.87
CA ALA A 814 24.77 33.20 14.91
C ALA A 814 25.39 32.57 13.64
N GLY A 815 24.88 32.96 12.46
CA GLY A 815 25.38 32.49 11.16
C GLY A 815 24.95 31.09 10.74
N LYS A 816 24.23 30.33 11.58
CA LYS A 816 23.77 28.96 11.27
C LYS A 816 22.25 28.83 11.30
N LEU A 817 21.69 27.99 10.44
CA LEU A 817 20.27 27.62 10.49
C LEU A 817 20.02 26.70 11.69
N GLN A 818 19.08 27.07 12.54
CA GLN A 818 18.70 26.32 13.73
C GLN A 818 17.20 26.06 13.73
N ARG A 819 16.77 24.92 14.28
CA ARG A 819 15.36 24.56 14.41
C ARG A 819 14.59 25.64 15.16
N ALA A 820 13.43 26.02 14.62
CA ALA A 820 12.53 26.99 15.19
C ALA A 820 11.09 26.46 15.20
N THR A 821 10.25 27.04 16.03
CA THR A 821 8.80 26.91 15.95
C THR A 821 8.26 27.70 14.76
N TRP A 822 7.02 27.39 14.34
CA TRP A 822 6.36 28.14 13.27
C TRP A 822 6.20 29.62 13.61
N GLU A 823 5.91 29.94 14.87
CA GLU A 823 5.72 31.31 15.33
C GLU A 823 7.04 32.11 15.32
N GLU A 824 8.13 31.53 15.84
CA GLU A 824 9.46 32.15 15.74
C GLU A 824 9.89 32.39 14.29
N ALA A 825 9.58 31.46 13.38
CA ALA A 825 9.88 31.60 11.96
C ALA A 825 9.09 32.76 11.33
N PHE A 826 7.79 32.88 11.62
CA PHE A 826 6.96 33.98 11.11
C PHE A 826 7.35 35.34 11.70
N GLN A 827 7.70 35.40 12.99
CA GLN A 827 8.24 36.60 13.62
C GLN A 827 9.55 37.05 12.95
N ALA A 828 10.46 36.11 12.67
CA ALA A 828 11.70 36.41 11.95
C ALA A 828 11.44 36.94 10.53
N ILE A 829 10.46 36.38 9.83
CA ILE A 829 10.05 36.86 8.49
C ILE A 829 9.49 38.27 8.57
N GLN A 830 8.57 38.54 9.51
CA GLN A 830 7.97 39.85 9.70
C GLN A 830 9.03 40.92 10.02
N ALA A 831 9.93 40.62 10.95
CA ALA A 831 11.00 41.54 11.33
C ALA A 831 11.99 41.79 10.16
N GLY A 832 12.42 40.71 9.47
CA GLY A 832 13.38 40.80 8.39
C GLY A 832 12.84 41.54 7.16
N LEU A 833 11.63 41.21 6.73
CA LEU A 833 10.95 41.91 5.61
C LEU A 833 10.54 43.33 6.01
N GLY A 834 10.05 43.53 7.24
CA GLY A 834 9.66 44.84 7.78
C GLY A 834 10.81 45.85 7.72
N ARG A 835 12.00 45.45 8.20
CA ARG A 835 13.22 46.26 8.10
C ARG A 835 13.55 46.67 6.66
N VAL A 836 13.50 45.72 5.72
CA VAL A 836 13.78 46.03 4.30
C VAL A 836 12.73 46.96 3.70
N ILE A 837 11.45 46.82 4.09
CA ILE A 837 10.37 47.73 3.68
C ILE A 837 10.60 49.14 4.24
N GLU A 838 11.01 49.25 5.49
CA GLU A 838 11.29 50.54 6.14
C GLU A 838 12.47 51.26 5.49
N GLU A 839 13.54 50.53 5.14
CA GLU A 839 14.76 51.10 4.58
C GLU A 839 14.69 51.37 3.06
N HIS A 840 14.11 50.45 2.28
CA HIS A 840 14.17 50.48 0.81
C HIS A 840 12.80 50.53 0.13
N GLY A 841 11.71 50.45 0.89
CA GLY A 841 10.35 50.43 0.38
C GLY A 841 9.87 49.06 -0.10
N ARG A 842 8.56 48.92 -0.31
CA ARG A 842 7.91 47.66 -0.71
C ARG A 842 8.35 47.14 -2.08
N ASP A 843 8.76 48.04 -2.99
CA ASP A 843 9.26 47.68 -4.32
C ASP A 843 10.65 47.00 -4.29
N ALA A 844 11.31 46.95 -3.14
CA ALA A 844 12.56 46.22 -2.95
C ALA A 844 12.34 44.73 -2.61
N ILE A 845 11.09 44.28 -2.45
CA ILE A 845 10.75 42.88 -2.18
C ILE A 845 10.35 42.17 -3.46
N MET A 846 10.90 40.97 -3.66
CA MET A 846 10.50 40.02 -4.68
C MET A 846 9.85 38.78 -4.07
N VAL A 847 8.81 38.26 -4.73
CA VAL A 847 8.26 36.93 -4.42
C VAL A 847 8.42 36.05 -5.66
N SER A 848 9.06 34.90 -5.50
CA SER A 848 9.22 33.92 -6.56
C SER A 848 8.48 32.63 -6.25
N ALA A 849 7.87 32.02 -7.27
CA ALA A 849 7.10 30.80 -7.12
C ALA A 849 7.41 29.78 -8.22
N SER A 850 7.53 28.51 -7.83
CA SER A 850 7.79 27.41 -8.75
C SER A 850 6.53 26.92 -9.47
N PRO A 851 6.62 26.47 -10.75
CA PRO A 851 5.58 25.67 -11.40
C PRO A 851 5.34 24.28 -10.77
N LYS A 852 5.99 23.94 -9.65
CA LYS A 852 5.67 22.75 -8.85
C LYS A 852 4.50 22.98 -7.91
N LEU A 853 4.19 24.23 -7.56
CA LEU A 853 3.07 24.58 -6.70
C LEU A 853 1.75 24.34 -7.45
N THR A 854 0.70 24.03 -6.69
CA THR A 854 -0.66 23.94 -7.24
C THR A 854 -1.18 25.30 -7.67
N ASN A 855 -2.24 25.32 -8.47
CA ASN A 855 -2.94 26.53 -8.87
C ASN A 855 -3.40 27.36 -7.66
N GLU A 856 -3.86 26.69 -6.61
CA GLU A 856 -4.32 27.28 -5.35
C GLU A 856 -3.13 27.86 -4.54
N GLU A 857 -2.01 27.14 -4.47
CA GLU A 857 -0.79 27.61 -3.81
C GLU A 857 -0.18 28.80 -4.57
N LEU A 858 -0.21 28.80 -5.91
CA LEU A 858 0.23 29.91 -6.75
C LEU A 858 -0.66 31.16 -6.56
N HIS A 859 -1.97 30.97 -6.41
CA HIS A 859 -2.89 32.05 -6.06
C HIS A 859 -2.54 32.69 -4.71
N LEU A 860 -2.31 31.86 -3.70
CA LEU A 860 -1.91 32.31 -2.37
C LEU A 860 -0.54 32.99 -2.38
N ALA A 861 0.42 32.49 -3.15
CA ALA A 861 1.72 33.15 -3.32
C ALA A 861 1.56 34.53 -3.98
N GLY A 862 0.69 34.65 -4.98
CA GLY A 862 0.34 35.93 -5.61
C GLY A 862 -0.34 36.89 -4.63
N ARG A 863 -1.20 36.39 -3.75
CA ARG A 863 -1.83 37.17 -2.67
C ARG A 863 -0.82 37.62 -1.61
N LEU A 864 0.09 36.74 -1.19
CA LEU A 864 1.18 37.08 -0.26
C LEU A 864 1.96 38.28 -0.81
N ALA A 865 2.33 38.24 -2.08
CA ALA A 865 3.08 39.30 -2.71
C ALA A 865 2.28 40.61 -2.84
N ARG A 866 1.09 40.56 -3.45
CA ARG A 866 0.32 41.76 -3.80
C ARG A 866 -0.45 42.34 -2.63
N ALA A 867 -1.13 41.50 -1.84
CA ALA A 867 -1.96 41.94 -0.73
C ALA A 867 -1.13 42.16 0.53
N ALA A 868 -0.34 41.16 0.97
CA ALA A 868 0.36 41.25 2.25
C ALA A 868 1.65 42.09 2.18
N LEU A 869 2.49 41.85 1.18
CA LEU A 869 3.77 42.56 1.04
C LEU A 869 3.63 43.87 0.25
N GLY A 870 2.58 44.00 -0.58
CA GLY A 870 2.33 45.20 -1.38
C GLY A 870 3.35 45.39 -2.53
N THR A 871 3.83 44.29 -3.11
CA THR A 871 4.78 44.29 -4.23
C THR A 871 4.17 43.63 -5.47
N ASN A 872 4.55 44.13 -6.65
CA ASN A 872 4.26 43.50 -7.95
C ASN A 872 5.50 42.82 -8.56
N ASN A 873 6.63 42.76 -7.83
CA ASN A 873 7.83 42.08 -8.29
C ASN A 873 7.70 40.56 -8.09
N LEU A 874 6.86 39.97 -8.94
CA LEU A 874 6.65 38.53 -9.03
C LEU A 874 7.63 37.93 -10.02
N ALA A 875 8.13 36.73 -9.74
CA ALA A 875 8.95 36.00 -10.70
C ALA A 875 8.77 34.49 -10.60
N SER A 876 9.24 33.80 -11.62
CA SER A 876 9.72 32.43 -11.47
C SER A 876 11.08 32.35 -12.13
N PHE A 877 12.05 31.79 -11.41
CA PHE A 877 13.39 31.56 -11.96
C PHE A 877 13.36 30.57 -13.14
N HIS A 878 12.34 29.72 -13.24
CA HIS A 878 12.11 28.88 -14.41
C HIS A 878 11.80 29.69 -15.68
N ARG A 879 11.12 30.84 -15.56
CA ARG A 879 10.78 31.73 -16.69
C ARG A 879 11.83 32.79 -16.97
N LEU A 880 12.51 33.31 -15.94
CA LEU A 880 13.47 34.42 -16.09
C LEU A 880 14.60 34.09 -17.08
N ALA A 881 15.04 32.83 -17.14
CA ALA A 881 16.10 32.41 -18.05
C ALA A 881 15.69 32.38 -19.54
N ASN A 882 14.38 32.29 -19.85
CA ASN A 882 13.83 32.21 -21.20
C ASN A 882 12.67 33.21 -21.40
N GLY A 883 12.69 34.33 -20.68
CA GLY A 883 11.52 35.23 -20.57
C GLY A 883 11.00 35.73 -21.91
N ALA A 884 11.90 36.01 -22.87
CA ALA A 884 11.53 36.44 -24.21
C ALA A 884 10.70 35.38 -24.98
N ASP A 885 11.01 34.10 -24.81
CA ASP A 885 10.35 33.00 -25.52
C ASP A 885 8.89 32.84 -25.06
N TYR A 886 8.61 33.08 -23.78
CA TYR A 886 7.25 33.03 -23.21
C TYR A 886 6.34 34.19 -23.65
N HIS A 887 6.88 35.18 -24.35
CA HIS A 887 6.13 36.31 -24.91
C HIS A 887 6.29 36.42 -26.44
N ALA A 888 6.97 35.44 -27.06
CA ALA A 888 7.38 35.53 -28.45
C ALA A 888 6.20 35.58 -29.44
N LEU A 889 5.04 35.04 -29.07
CA LEU A 889 3.87 34.96 -29.94
C LEU A 889 2.72 35.85 -29.48
N ASP A 890 2.89 36.65 -28.43
CA ASP A 890 1.81 37.49 -27.88
C ASP A 890 1.27 38.48 -28.92
N GLU A 891 2.16 39.10 -29.71
CA GLU A 891 1.76 40.01 -30.80
C GLU A 891 1.17 39.28 -32.01
N MET A 892 1.52 37.99 -32.22
CA MET A 892 1.09 37.22 -33.39
C MET A 892 -0.25 36.52 -33.16
N LEU A 893 -0.44 35.96 -31.96
CA LEU A 893 -1.55 35.06 -31.63
C LEU A 893 -2.37 35.54 -30.43
N GLY A 894 -2.04 36.68 -29.83
CA GLY A 894 -2.67 37.20 -28.61
C GLY A 894 -2.13 36.58 -27.31
N ALA A 895 -1.59 35.36 -27.37
CA ALA A 895 -0.88 34.73 -26.26
C ALA A 895 0.09 33.65 -26.72
N THR A 896 1.25 33.55 -26.07
CA THR A 896 2.20 32.45 -26.26
C THR A 896 1.74 31.20 -25.50
N ARG A 897 0.94 30.36 -26.18
CA ARG A 897 0.40 29.10 -25.66
C ARG A 897 0.27 28.05 -26.75
N SER A 898 0.13 26.78 -26.35
CA SER A 898 -0.22 25.70 -27.29
C SER A 898 -1.54 25.99 -27.99
N THR A 899 -1.61 25.71 -29.29
CA THR A 899 -2.82 25.87 -30.11
C THR A 899 -3.45 24.53 -30.47
N VAL A 900 -2.89 23.43 -29.99
CA VAL A 900 -3.37 22.07 -30.22
C VAL A 900 -3.57 21.36 -28.89
N THR A 901 -4.54 20.46 -28.87
CA THR A 901 -4.75 19.56 -27.75
C THR A 901 -3.80 18.37 -27.83
N GLN A 902 -3.79 17.56 -26.78
CA GLN A 902 -3.10 16.29 -26.83
C GLN A 902 -3.69 15.33 -27.86
N ALA A 903 -5.00 15.35 -28.09
CA ALA A 903 -5.61 14.48 -29.09
C ALA A 903 -5.11 14.83 -30.51
N ASP A 904 -4.97 16.12 -30.80
CA ASP A 904 -4.42 16.59 -32.08
C ASP A 904 -2.97 16.13 -32.25
N ALA A 905 -2.14 16.29 -31.21
CA ALA A 905 -0.75 15.84 -31.23
C ALA A 905 -0.60 14.33 -31.46
N LEU A 906 -1.59 13.51 -31.11
CA LEU A 906 -1.55 12.06 -31.36
C LEU A 906 -2.11 11.65 -32.73
N ASN A 907 -2.86 12.54 -33.38
CA ASN A 907 -3.54 12.30 -34.65
C ASN A 907 -2.90 13.04 -35.83
N ALA A 908 -1.71 13.63 -35.65
CA ALA A 908 -0.98 14.30 -36.70
C ALA A 908 -0.55 13.32 -37.82
N ASP A 909 -0.46 13.85 -39.04
CA ASP A 909 0.07 13.17 -40.21
C ASP A 909 1.53 13.56 -40.47
N LEU A 910 1.91 14.79 -40.09
CA LEU A 910 3.27 15.32 -40.15
C LEU A 910 3.64 16.02 -38.85
N TYR A 911 4.77 15.62 -38.26
CA TYR A 911 5.38 16.32 -37.13
C TYR A 911 6.50 17.24 -37.58
N LEU A 912 6.55 18.46 -37.04
CA LEU A 912 7.67 19.39 -37.23
C LEU A 912 8.35 19.63 -35.89
N ILE A 913 9.48 18.98 -35.65
CA ILE A 913 10.16 18.99 -34.36
C ILE A 913 11.33 19.95 -34.44
N VAL A 914 11.23 21.10 -33.76
CA VAL A 914 12.20 22.19 -33.91
C VAL A 914 12.90 22.45 -32.59
N GLY A 915 14.23 22.32 -32.58
CA GLY A 915 15.08 22.74 -31.46
C GLY A 915 14.85 22.02 -30.12
N CYS A 916 14.18 20.87 -30.09
CA CYS A 916 13.84 20.16 -28.85
C CYS A 916 14.04 18.63 -28.94
N ASN A 917 14.03 17.96 -27.79
CA ASN A 917 14.11 16.49 -27.70
C ASN A 917 12.94 15.92 -26.88
N PRO A 918 11.76 15.71 -27.51
CA PRO A 918 10.58 15.24 -26.81
C PRO A 918 10.77 13.92 -26.06
N THR A 919 11.61 13.01 -26.56
CA THR A 919 11.83 11.70 -25.92
C THR A 919 12.61 11.76 -24.61
N ALA A 920 13.40 12.81 -24.38
CA ALA A 920 14.13 13.04 -23.14
C ALA A 920 13.38 14.04 -22.23
N GLU A 921 12.86 15.11 -22.80
CA GLU A 921 12.26 16.23 -22.08
C GLU A 921 10.80 15.92 -21.65
N ASN A 922 10.03 15.28 -22.53
CA ASN A 922 8.63 14.92 -22.32
C ASN A 922 8.36 13.46 -22.75
N PRO A 923 8.99 12.46 -22.11
CA PRO A 923 9.19 11.13 -22.70
C PRO A 923 7.91 10.42 -23.15
N VAL A 924 6.84 10.49 -22.35
CA VAL A 924 5.56 9.84 -22.69
C VAL A 924 4.97 10.40 -23.97
N LEU A 925 4.99 11.73 -24.16
CA LEU A 925 4.54 12.34 -25.41
C LEU A 925 5.47 11.96 -26.56
N GLY A 926 6.79 12.02 -26.35
CA GLY A 926 7.78 11.61 -27.34
C GLY A 926 7.62 10.17 -27.82
N TRP A 927 7.35 9.22 -26.91
CA TRP A 927 7.11 7.81 -27.26
C TRP A 927 5.82 7.62 -28.04
N LYS A 928 4.76 8.36 -27.71
CA LYS A 928 3.51 8.34 -28.48
C LYS A 928 3.70 8.89 -29.89
N ILE A 929 4.48 9.96 -30.05
CA ILE A 929 4.87 10.49 -31.37
C ILE A 929 5.68 9.44 -32.14
N LYS A 930 6.70 8.82 -31.52
CA LYS A 930 7.47 7.72 -32.15
C LYS A 930 6.57 6.57 -32.60
N ARG A 931 5.58 6.18 -31.79
CA ARG A 931 4.60 5.14 -32.15
C ARG A 931 3.76 5.58 -33.35
N ARG A 932 3.31 6.83 -33.39
CA ARG A 932 2.56 7.38 -34.52
C ARG A 932 3.38 7.42 -35.81
N MET A 933 4.67 7.75 -35.73
CA MET A 933 5.61 7.69 -36.86
C MET A 933 5.75 6.28 -37.42
N ARG A 934 5.83 5.25 -36.55
CA ARG A 934 5.86 3.84 -36.96
C ARG A 934 4.59 3.42 -37.72
N HIS A 935 3.46 4.05 -37.42
CA HIS A 935 2.18 3.83 -38.10
C HIS A 935 1.93 4.79 -39.28
N GLY A 936 2.99 5.35 -39.86
CA GLY A 936 2.94 6.03 -41.15
C GLY A 936 3.00 7.55 -41.09
N ALA A 937 2.91 8.18 -39.91
CA ALA A 937 3.09 9.63 -39.81
C ALA A 937 4.52 10.03 -40.17
N LYS A 938 4.65 11.12 -40.93
CA LYS A 938 5.94 11.68 -41.32
C LYS A 938 6.45 12.61 -40.23
N ALA A 939 7.76 12.82 -40.20
CA ALA A 939 8.35 13.80 -39.28
C ALA A 939 9.56 14.49 -39.90
N VAL A 940 9.66 15.79 -39.67
CA VAL A 940 10.83 16.61 -39.96
C VAL A 940 11.43 17.03 -38.62
N VAL A 941 12.71 16.71 -38.42
CA VAL A 941 13.46 17.11 -37.23
C VAL A 941 14.46 18.18 -37.65
N ILE A 942 14.37 19.37 -37.03
CA ILE A 942 15.24 20.52 -37.28
C ILE A 942 16.04 20.80 -36.01
N ASN A 943 17.28 20.33 -35.96
CA ASN A 943 18.24 20.56 -34.88
C ASN A 943 19.66 20.14 -35.30
N SER A 944 20.68 20.69 -34.62
CA SER A 944 22.09 20.32 -34.80
C SER A 944 22.50 19.03 -34.08
N ALA A 945 21.63 18.45 -33.24
CA ALA A 945 21.95 17.30 -32.40
C ALA A 945 21.21 16.04 -32.84
N GLN A 946 21.92 14.92 -32.95
CA GLN A 946 21.31 13.64 -33.30
C GLN A 946 20.51 13.06 -32.12
N ILE A 947 19.24 13.47 -31.99
CA ILE A 947 18.31 12.98 -30.97
C ILE A 947 17.72 11.60 -31.34
N ASP A 948 17.11 10.90 -30.37
CA ASP A 948 16.53 9.56 -30.59
C ASP A 948 15.45 9.53 -31.69
N MET A 949 14.73 10.64 -31.89
CA MET A 949 13.69 10.75 -32.92
C MET A 949 14.23 10.77 -34.35
N VAL A 950 15.52 11.13 -34.55
CA VAL A 950 16.15 11.21 -35.89
C VAL A 950 16.07 9.87 -36.62
N LYS A 951 16.25 8.75 -35.89
CA LYS A 951 16.22 7.39 -36.46
C LYS A 951 14.86 7.00 -37.07
N HIS A 952 13.83 7.78 -36.77
CA HIS A 952 12.45 7.54 -37.20
C HIS A 952 11.91 8.69 -38.06
N ALA A 953 12.67 9.78 -38.22
CA ALA A 953 12.25 10.94 -38.98
C ALA A 953 12.29 10.65 -40.48
N SER A 954 11.41 11.29 -41.23
CA SER A 954 11.49 11.32 -42.70
C SER A 954 12.70 12.14 -43.14
N VAL A 955 12.87 13.31 -42.52
CA VAL A 955 13.99 14.21 -42.79
C VAL A 955 14.58 14.68 -41.47
N TRP A 956 15.90 14.59 -41.33
CA TRP A 956 16.66 15.31 -40.31
C TRP A 956 17.44 16.44 -40.99
N ALA A 957 16.97 17.66 -40.77
CA ALA A 957 17.67 18.86 -41.20
C ALA A 957 18.69 19.23 -40.10
N ASP A 958 19.93 18.78 -40.28
CA ASP A 958 21.07 19.04 -39.40
C ASP A 958 21.53 20.51 -39.54
N ALA A 959 20.69 21.42 -39.09
CA ALA A 959 20.94 22.85 -39.16
C ALA A 959 21.99 23.24 -38.13
N ARG A 960 23.02 23.98 -38.56
CA ARG A 960 24.02 24.58 -37.67
C ARG A 960 23.32 25.33 -36.54
N ARG A 961 23.84 25.16 -35.33
CA ARG A 961 23.31 25.78 -34.12
C ARG A 961 23.09 27.28 -34.31
N GLY A 962 21.90 27.78 -33.97
CA GLY A 962 21.55 29.20 -34.10
C GLY A 962 21.08 29.65 -35.49
N THR A 963 20.93 28.74 -36.46
CA THR A 963 20.52 29.09 -37.84
C THR A 963 19.09 28.65 -38.22
N GLN A 964 18.31 28.12 -37.28
CA GLN A 964 16.96 27.59 -37.57
C GLN A 964 16.01 28.66 -38.13
N THR A 965 16.10 29.89 -37.64
CA THR A 965 15.31 31.03 -38.15
C THR A 965 15.59 31.26 -39.63
N VAL A 966 16.87 31.17 -40.04
CA VAL A 966 17.28 31.31 -41.45
C VAL A 966 16.73 30.15 -42.29
N LEU A 967 16.82 28.91 -41.78
CA LEU A 967 16.29 27.73 -42.45
C LEU A 967 14.77 27.82 -42.66
N LEU A 968 14.03 28.15 -41.61
CA LEU A 968 12.58 28.29 -41.65
C LEU A 968 12.17 29.40 -42.62
N ASN A 969 12.83 30.56 -42.56
CA ASN A 969 12.58 31.66 -43.51
C ASN A 969 12.82 31.25 -44.97
N GLY A 970 13.90 30.50 -45.23
CA GLY A 970 14.20 29.96 -46.55
C GLY A 970 13.12 29.00 -47.08
N ILE A 971 12.63 28.11 -46.22
CA ILE A 971 11.53 27.19 -46.53
C ILE A 971 10.25 27.98 -46.87
N ILE A 972 9.90 28.98 -46.06
CA ILE A 972 8.71 29.81 -46.30
C ILE A 972 8.84 30.60 -47.61
N ALA A 973 10.01 31.21 -47.85
CA ALA A 973 10.27 31.97 -49.07
C ALA A 973 10.07 31.12 -50.33
N GLU A 974 10.53 29.87 -50.29
CA GLU A 974 10.37 28.96 -51.42
C GLU A 974 8.93 28.47 -51.60
N LEU A 975 8.21 28.18 -50.51
CA LEU A 975 6.76 27.90 -50.58
C LEU A 975 5.99 29.05 -51.22
N ILE A 976 6.35 30.31 -50.91
CA ILE A 976 5.77 31.50 -51.54
C ILE A 976 6.08 31.54 -53.03
N ARG A 977 7.34 31.33 -53.45
CA ARG A 977 7.74 31.35 -54.87
C ARG A 977 7.01 30.30 -55.70
N ARG A 978 6.69 29.16 -55.09
CA ARG A 978 5.99 28.03 -55.73
C ARG A 978 4.45 28.15 -55.70
N GLY A 979 3.91 29.18 -55.03
CA GLY A 979 2.46 29.29 -54.83
C GLY A 979 1.88 28.17 -53.97
N GLN A 980 2.66 27.63 -53.03
CA GLN A 980 2.29 26.51 -52.16
C GLN A 980 1.91 26.96 -50.73
N ILE A 981 1.50 28.22 -50.59
CA ILE A 981 0.94 28.78 -49.36
C ILE A 981 -0.59 28.79 -49.41
N ASP A 982 -1.26 28.86 -48.27
CA ASP A 982 -2.72 28.94 -48.21
C ASP A 982 -3.18 30.40 -48.29
N GLU A 983 -3.29 30.91 -49.52
CA GLU A 983 -3.67 32.31 -49.75
C GLU A 983 -5.07 32.66 -49.21
N ASN A 984 -6.00 31.70 -49.22
CA ASN A 984 -7.36 31.91 -48.71
C ASN A 984 -7.37 32.02 -47.18
N PHE A 985 -6.64 31.13 -46.49
CA PHE A 985 -6.46 31.23 -45.04
C PHE A 985 -5.80 32.55 -44.66
N ILE A 986 -4.72 32.94 -45.35
CA ILE A 986 -4.01 34.19 -45.09
C ILE A 986 -4.96 35.39 -45.25
N ALA A 987 -5.75 35.45 -46.32
CA ALA A 987 -6.65 36.57 -46.56
C ALA A 987 -7.81 36.66 -45.54
N THR A 988 -8.28 35.53 -45.03
CA THR A 988 -9.49 35.47 -44.19
C THR A 988 -9.19 35.49 -42.69
N GLN A 989 -8.17 34.75 -42.24
CA GLN A 989 -7.85 34.48 -40.84
C GLN A 989 -6.64 35.25 -40.29
N THR A 990 -5.94 36.01 -41.14
CA THR A 990 -4.71 36.71 -40.73
C THR A 990 -4.67 38.18 -41.16
N THR A 991 -3.72 38.94 -40.63
CA THR A 991 -3.38 40.31 -41.05
C THR A 991 -1.86 40.49 -41.11
N GLY A 992 -1.39 41.53 -41.83
CA GLY A 992 0.04 41.90 -41.83
C GLY A 992 0.98 41.06 -42.72
N PHE A 993 0.47 40.19 -43.60
CA PHE A 993 1.31 39.27 -44.39
C PHE A 993 2.21 39.96 -45.43
N ALA A 994 1.74 41.03 -46.08
CA ALA A 994 2.46 41.69 -47.18
C ALA A 994 3.91 42.12 -46.84
N PRO A 995 4.18 42.88 -45.76
CA PRO A 995 5.55 43.25 -45.39
C PRO A 995 6.42 42.04 -44.99
N VAL A 996 5.82 41.00 -44.39
CA VAL A 996 6.54 39.77 -44.05
C VAL A 996 6.91 38.98 -45.30
N LYS A 997 5.99 38.90 -46.29
CA LYS A 997 6.24 38.29 -47.61
C LYS A 997 7.43 38.96 -48.32
N GLU A 998 7.47 40.29 -48.35
CA GLU A 998 8.58 41.03 -48.96
C GLU A 998 9.92 40.76 -48.26
N SER A 999 9.91 40.68 -46.92
CA SER A 999 11.11 40.34 -46.14
C SER A 999 11.59 38.91 -46.43
N LEU A 1000 10.67 37.93 -46.46
CA LEU A 1000 11.00 36.52 -46.66
C LEU A 1000 11.58 36.24 -48.06
N LEU A 1001 11.06 36.89 -49.10
CA LEU A 1001 11.51 36.67 -50.49
C LEU A 1001 12.98 37.05 -50.74
N LYS A 1002 13.64 37.76 -49.80
CA LYS A 1002 15.07 38.06 -49.81
C LYS A 1002 15.96 36.84 -49.54
N HIS A 1003 15.41 35.75 -49.00
CA HIS A 1003 16.16 34.53 -48.67
C HIS A 1003 16.22 33.56 -49.86
N ASP A 1004 17.38 33.36 -50.47
CA ASP A 1004 17.61 32.35 -51.52
C ASP A 1004 18.03 30.99 -50.92
N LEU A 1005 17.68 29.89 -51.59
CA LEU A 1005 17.98 28.53 -51.12
C LEU A 1005 19.48 28.22 -51.08
N ALA A 1006 20.29 28.76 -51.99
CA ALA A 1006 21.73 28.53 -52.01
C ALA A 1006 22.39 29.19 -50.78
N ASP A 1007 21.99 30.41 -50.46
CA ASP A 1007 22.46 31.13 -49.28
C ASP A 1007 21.99 30.46 -47.98
N VAL A 1008 20.72 30.03 -47.92
CA VAL A 1008 20.17 29.30 -46.77
C VAL A 1008 20.93 28.00 -46.54
N SER A 1009 21.19 27.22 -47.59
CA SER A 1009 21.97 25.98 -47.49
C SER A 1009 23.41 26.25 -47.00
N SER A 1010 24.06 27.29 -47.53
CA SER A 1010 25.41 27.69 -47.12
C SER A 1010 25.49 28.12 -45.65
N VAL A 1011 24.55 28.95 -45.19
CA VAL A 1011 24.50 29.46 -43.82
C VAL A 1011 24.15 28.37 -42.83
N THR A 1012 23.08 27.63 -43.10
CA THR A 1012 22.53 26.63 -42.18
C THR A 1012 23.30 25.33 -42.21
N GLY A 1013 24.04 25.04 -43.29
CA GLY A 1013 24.71 23.75 -43.49
C GLY A 1013 23.77 22.61 -43.90
N VAL A 1014 22.46 22.86 -44.04
CA VAL A 1014 21.49 21.85 -44.50
C VAL A 1014 21.57 21.73 -46.02
N ASP A 1015 21.68 20.50 -46.53
CA ASP A 1015 21.73 20.26 -47.97
C ASP A 1015 20.44 20.75 -48.63
N ARG A 1016 20.57 21.43 -49.77
CA ARG A 1016 19.44 21.84 -50.60
C ARG A 1016 18.47 20.68 -50.87
N ALA A 1017 18.96 19.47 -51.12
CA ALA A 1017 18.10 18.30 -51.34
C ALA A 1017 17.20 17.98 -50.12
N GLN A 1018 17.73 18.13 -48.90
CA GLN A 1018 16.95 17.95 -47.68
C GLN A 1018 15.92 19.06 -47.50
N ILE A 1019 16.29 20.32 -47.80
CA ILE A 1019 15.36 21.46 -47.74
C ILE A 1019 14.19 21.24 -48.70
N GLU A 1020 14.47 20.79 -49.92
CA GLU A 1020 13.46 20.45 -50.94
C GLU A 1020 12.50 19.34 -50.46
N GLU A 1021 13.02 18.32 -49.78
CA GLU A 1021 12.19 17.25 -49.22
C GLU A 1021 11.26 17.76 -48.11
N VAL A 1022 11.74 18.67 -47.24
CA VAL A 1022 10.91 19.33 -46.23
C VAL A 1022 9.79 20.14 -46.89
N ILE A 1023 10.10 20.90 -47.95
CA ILE A 1023 9.12 21.67 -48.72
C ILE A 1023 8.07 20.75 -49.35
N ALA A 1024 8.49 19.63 -49.95
CA ALA A 1024 7.58 18.66 -50.56
C ALA A 1024 6.61 18.05 -49.54
N LEU A 1025 7.10 17.72 -48.34
CA LEU A 1025 6.25 17.22 -47.25
C LEU A 1025 5.23 18.27 -46.80
N LEU A 1026 5.67 19.52 -46.63
CA LEU A 1026 4.80 20.63 -46.20
C LEU A 1026 3.75 21.03 -47.25
N ALA A 1027 4.10 20.93 -48.54
CA ALA A 1027 3.20 21.24 -49.65
C ALA A 1027 2.13 20.15 -49.91
N THR A 1028 2.19 19.02 -49.20
CA THR A 1028 1.20 17.95 -49.36
C THR A 1028 -0.17 18.40 -48.84
N PRO A 1029 -1.23 18.37 -49.67
CA PRO A 1029 -2.54 18.91 -49.28
C PRO A 1029 -3.19 18.08 -48.17
N ASN A 1030 -4.02 18.73 -47.36
CA ASN A 1030 -4.86 18.12 -46.31
C ASN A 1030 -4.14 17.38 -45.17
N LEU A 1031 -2.82 17.52 -45.03
CA LEU A 1031 -2.12 16.94 -43.87
C LEU A 1031 -2.45 17.69 -42.57
N LYS A 1032 -2.66 16.93 -41.49
CA LYS A 1032 -2.62 17.44 -40.12
C LYS A 1032 -1.17 17.65 -39.69
N VAL A 1033 -0.77 18.91 -39.54
CA VAL A 1033 0.62 19.28 -39.21
C VAL A 1033 0.69 19.75 -37.77
N VAL A 1034 1.47 19.05 -36.94
CA VAL A 1034 1.71 19.46 -35.55
C VAL A 1034 3.18 19.78 -35.37
N ALA A 1035 3.48 21.04 -35.10
CA ALA A 1035 4.82 21.47 -34.73
C ALA A 1035 5.04 21.29 -33.23
N ILE A 1036 6.18 20.71 -32.86
CA ILE A 1036 6.60 20.48 -31.48
C ILE A 1036 7.76 21.43 -31.17
N TYR A 1037 7.56 22.27 -30.18
CA TYR A 1037 8.56 23.20 -29.68
C TYR A 1037 8.54 23.21 -28.15
N ASN A 1038 9.70 23.21 -27.51
CA ASN A 1038 9.79 23.26 -26.04
C ASN A 1038 10.39 24.60 -25.61
N LEU A 1039 9.66 25.40 -24.84
CA LEU A 1039 10.07 26.74 -24.40
C LEU A 1039 11.28 26.71 -23.44
N GLU A 1040 11.62 25.55 -22.89
CA GLU A 1040 12.76 25.40 -21.98
C GLU A 1040 13.91 24.57 -22.56
N SER A 1041 13.77 24.07 -23.80
CA SER A 1041 14.82 23.27 -24.45
C SER A 1041 16.12 24.06 -24.62
N ARG A 1042 17.24 23.38 -24.36
CA ARG A 1042 18.60 23.87 -24.62
C ARG A 1042 19.31 23.06 -25.71
N VAL A 1043 18.61 22.10 -26.34
CA VAL A 1043 19.16 21.26 -27.43
C VAL A 1043 19.68 22.15 -28.55
N ASP A 1044 18.81 23.02 -29.07
CA ASP A 1044 19.17 23.96 -30.10
C ASP A 1044 18.20 25.15 -30.12
N ARG A 1045 18.71 26.36 -30.41
CA ARG A 1045 17.94 27.61 -30.35
C ARG A 1045 18.50 28.62 -31.35
N ALA A 1046 17.60 29.34 -32.02
CA ALA A 1046 17.93 30.56 -32.74
C ALA A 1046 17.03 31.74 -32.31
N PRO A 1047 17.54 32.98 -32.36
CA PRO A 1047 16.71 34.15 -32.13
C PRO A 1047 15.48 34.13 -33.07
N ASN A 1048 14.29 34.33 -32.51
CA ASN A 1048 13.02 34.38 -33.24
C ASN A 1048 12.63 33.07 -33.97
N ASP A 1049 13.23 31.92 -33.66
CA ASP A 1049 12.88 30.64 -34.29
C ASP A 1049 11.41 30.25 -34.07
N LEU A 1050 10.86 30.55 -32.90
CA LEU A 1050 9.45 30.31 -32.58
C LEU A 1050 8.52 31.20 -33.44
N LYS A 1051 8.89 32.47 -33.66
CA LYS A 1051 8.15 33.38 -34.57
C LYS A 1051 8.22 32.89 -36.01
N ALA A 1052 9.39 32.41 -36.45
CA ALA A 1052 9.56 31.82 -37.78
C ALA A 1052 8.73 30.55 -37.97
N LEU A 1053 8.68 29.68 -36.95
CA LEU A 1053 7.85 28.49 -36.95
C LEU A 1053 6.35 28.84 -37.02
N ALA A 1054 5.90 29.79 -36.21
CA ALA A 1054 4.51 30.26 -36.26
C ALA A 1054 4.16 30.89 -37.62
N THR A 1055 5.09 31.66 -38.21
CA THR A 1055 4.95 32.24 -39.56
C THR A 1055 4.78 31.15 -40.62
N LEU A 1056 5.60 30.09 -40.56
CA LEU A 1056 5.49 28.94 -41.46
C LEU A 1056 4.12 28.27 -41.36
N LEU A 1057 3.65 28.02 -40.13
CA LEU A 1057 2.35 27.38 -39.91
C LEU A 1057 1.18 28.26 -40.35
N LEU A 1058 1.24 29.58 -40.14
CA LEU A 1058 0.24 30.52 -40.63
C LEU A 1058 0.24 30.58 -42.17
N ALA A 1059 1.42 30.66 -42.79
CA ALA A 1059 1.54 30.68 -44.26
C ALA A 1059 1.01 29.39 -44.91
N ALA A 1060 1.14 28.26 -44.22
CA ALA A 1060 0.62 26.95 -44.65
C ALA A 1060 -0.84 26.67 -44.25
N GLY A 1061 -1.53 27.61 -43.58
CA GLY A 1061 -2.92 27.42 -43.12
C GLY A 1061 -3.08 26.35 -42.04
N LYS A 1062 -2.04 26.10 -41.23
CA LYS A 1062 -1.99 25.01 -40.23
C LYS A 1062 -2.20 25.47 -38.79
N LEU A 1063 -2.20 26.76 -38.52
CA LEU A 1063 -2.39 27.31 -37.18
C LEU A 1063 -3.83 27.82 -37.06
N GLY A 1064 -4.62 27.33 -36.09
CA GLY A 1064 -6.07 27.62 -36.01
C GLY A 1064 -6.95 26.67 -36.83
N THR A 1065 -6.37 25.63 -37.43
CA THR A 1065 -7.06 24.60 -38.22
C THR A 1065 -7.19 23.31 -37.41
N ALA A 1066 -8.38 22.68 -37.42
CA ALA A 1066 -8.64 21.47 -36.64
C ALA A 1066 -7.59 20.36 -36.88
N GLY A 1067 -6.98 19.85 -35.80
CA GLY A 1067 -5.95 18.81 -35.87
C GLY A 1067 -4.54 19.29 -36.25
N SER A 1068 -4.34 20.57 -36.53
CA SER A 1068 -3.03 21.16 -36.86
C SER A 1068 -2.69 22.33 -35.94
N GLY A 1069 -1.38 22.59 -35.77
CA GLY A 1069 -0.91 23.77 -35.07
C GLY A 1069 0.35 23.53 -34.26
N LEU A 1070 0.48 24.25 -33.15
CA LEU A 1070 1.70 24.34 -32.37
C LEU A 1070 1.51 23.76 -30.96
N ALA A 1071 2.28 22.73 -30.63
CA ALA A 1071 2.40 22.20 -29.28
C ALA A 1071 3.60 22.85 -28.57
N LEU A 1072 3.32 23.74 -27.63
CA LEU A 1072 4.32 24.39 -26.78
C LEU A 1072 4.50 23.57 -25.50
N LEU A 1073 5.62 22.87 -25.43
CA LEU A 1073 6.02 22.06 -24.29
C LEU A 1073 6.87 22.86 -23.31
N ASN A 1074 6.87 22.41 -22.05
CA ASN A 1074 7.60 23.02 -20.95
C ASN A 1074 8.33 21.95 -20.11
N GLY A 1075 9.31 22.40 -19.31
CA GLY A 1075 10.10 21.57 -18.43
C GLY A 1075 9.38 21.15 -17.14
N GLN A 1076 8.37 21.92 -16.70
CA GLN A 1076 7.53 21.61 -15.53
C GLN A 1076 6.04 21.57 -15.89
N CYS A 1077 5.25 20.78 -15.15
CA CYS A 1077 3.84 20.55 -15.47
C CYS A 1077 3.00 21.82 -15.35
N ASN A 1078 3.07 22.56 -14.24
CA ASN A 1078 2.13 23.64 -13.94
C ASN A 1078 2.56 25.03 -14.48
N ASN A 1079 3.39 25.07 -15.53
CA ASN A 1079 3.84 26.34 -16.12
C ASN A 1079 2.68 27.18 -16.68
N ASN A 1080 1.67 26.53 -17.27
CA ASN A 1080 0.48 27.23 -17.74
C ASN A 1080 -0.35 27.78 -16.58
N GLY A 1081 -0.43 27.06 -15.44
CA GLY A 1081 -1.04 27.54 -14.21
C GLY A 1081 -0.28 28.75 -13.63
N LEU A 1082 1.05 28.70 -13.59
CA LEU A 1082 1.91 29.81 -13.17
C LEU A 1082 1.61 31.07 -13.99
N THR A 1083 1.59 30.97 -15.33
CA THR A 1083 1.33 32.13 -16.21
C THR A 1083 -0.07 32.69 -16.01
N ALA A 1084 -1.08 31.84 -15.91
CA ALA A 1084 -2.48 32.28 -15.82
C ALA A 1084 -2.86 32.83 -14.44
N ILE A 1085 -2.25 32.34 -13.35
CA ILE A 1085 -2.70 32.62 -11.98
C ILE A 1085 -1.72 33.54 -11.25
N PHE A 1086 -0.44 33.18 -11.20
CA PHE A 1086 0.57 33.98 -10.50
C PHE A 1086 0.90 35.25 -11.30
N GLY A 1087 1.04 35.09 -12.62
CA GLY A 1087 1.27 36.16 -13.58
C GLY A 1087 2.71 36.18 -14.13
N SER A 1088 2.97 37.15 -15.01
CA SER A 1088 4.28 37.34 -15.62
C SER A 1088 5.16 38.29 -14.79
N PRO A 1089 6.50 38.20 -14.92
CA PRO A 1089 7.40 39.09 -14.22
C PRO A 1089 7.14 40.56 -14.53
N ALA A 1090 7.35 41.44 -13.54
CA ALA A 1090 7.24 42.87 -13.77
C ALA A 1090 8.22 43.31 -14.89
N PRO A 1091 7.82 44.22 -15.81
CA PRO A 1091 8.60 44.56 -17.02
C PRO A 1091 10.05 45.04 -16.79
N ASN A 1092 10.37 45.47 -15.57
CA ASN A 1092 11.70 45.95 -15.17
C ASN A 1092 12.41 45.07 -14.14
N LEU A 1093 11.86 43.89 -13.78
CA LEU A 1093 12.37 43.10 -12.66
C LEU A 1093 13.81 42.62 -12.89
N SER A 1094 14.12 42.07 -14.06
CA SER A 1094 15.49 41.63 -14.38
C SER A 1094 16.50 42.78 -14.32
N ARG A 1095 16.07 44.00 -14.65
CA ARG A 1095 16.89 45.20 -14.51
C ARG A 1095 17.08 45.57 -13.04
N LYS A 1096 16.00 45.58 -12.24
CA LYS A 1096 16.06 45.80 -10.79
C LYS A 1096 16.97 44.79 -10.08
N MET A 1097 16.93 43.52 -10.49
CA MET A 1097 17.82 42.47 -9.96
C MET A 1097 19.30 42.76 -10.27
N ARG A 1098 19.62 43.22 -11.49
CA ARG A 1098 21.00 43.58 -11.88
C ARG A 1098 21.49 44.89 -11.26
N GLU A 1099 20.58 45.83 -10.99
CA GLU A 1099 20.88 47.12 -10.36
C GLU A 1099 20.82 47.04 -8.81
N ASP A 1100 20.76 45.84 -8.23
CA ASP A 1100 20.64 45.60 -6.77
C ASP A 1100 19.50 46.38 -6.10
N LYS A 1101 18.39 46.61 -6.82
CA LYS A 1101 17.19 47.29 -6.29
C LYS A 1101 16.25 46.35 -5.54
N ILE A 1102 16.43 45.05 -5.69
CA ILE A 1102 15.75 44.04 -4.88
C ILE A 1102 16.65 43.69 -3.70
N ARG A 1103 16.16 43.89 -2.48
CA ARG A 1103 16.90 43.70 -1.22
C ARG A 1103 16.42 42.51 -0.42
N ALA A 1104 15.18 42.06 -0.62
CA ALA A 1104 14.68 40.84 -0.02
C ALA A 1104 13.91 39.96 -1.01
N ALA A 1105 13.95 38.65 -0.79
CA ALA A 1105 13.20 37.69 -1.59
C ALA A 1105 12.50 36.63 -0.74
N VAL A 1106 11.26 36.31 -1.11
CA VAL A 1106 10.55 35.10 -0.67
C VAL A 1106 10.55 34.11 -1.84
N ILE A 1107 11.27 33.01 -1.71
CA ILE A 1107 11.54 32.03 -2.77
C ILE A 1107 10.78 30.74 -2.44
N LEU A 1108 9.77 30.40 -3.25
CA LEU A 1108 8.86 29.27 -3.00
C LEU A 1108 9.10 28.13 -3.99
N GLY A 1109 9.72 27.04 -3.53
CA GLY A 1109 9.91 25.80 -4.27
C GLY A 1109 10.96 25.86 -5.40
N GLU A 1110 11.84 26.86 -5.38
CA GLU A 1110 12.85 27.11 -6.42
C GLU A 1110 14.27 27.07 -5.85
N ASN A 1111 15.23 26.67 -6.70
CA ASN A 1111 16.66 26.61 -6.34
C ASN A 1111 17.54 27.39 -7.35
N PRO A 1112 17.41 28.73 -7.43
CA PRO A 1112 18.14 29.56 -8.39
C PRO A 1112 19.67 29.49 -8.25
N MET A 1113 20.21 29.23 -7.06
CA MET A 1113 21.66 29.12 -6.82
C MET A 1113 22.31 27.88 -7.46
N VAL A 1114 21.60 27.11 -8.29
CA VAL A 1114 22.22 26.10 -9.16
C VAL A 1114 22.76 26.74 -10.43
N ALA A 1115 22.16 27.86 -10.87
CA ALA A 1115 22.63 28.59 -12.03
C ALA A 1115 23.58 29.71 -11.57
N PRO A 1116 24.83 29.74 -12.08
CA PRO A 1116 25.83 30.73 -11.68
C PRO A 1116 25.35 32.19 -11.80
N ASP A 1117 24.51 32.47 -12.79
CA ASP A 1117 23.94 33.80 -13.08
C ASP A 1117 23.16 34.40 -11.90
N TYR A 1118 22.63 33.57 -10.98
CA TYR A 1118 21.86 34.03 -9.84
C TYR A 1118 22.64 34.01 -8.52
N HIS A 1119 23.86 33.50 -8.48
CA HIS A 1119 24.63 33.39 -7.22
C HIS A 1119 24.85 34.76 -6.58
N ALA A 1120 25.37 35.71 -7.35
CA ALA A 1120 25.66 37.06 -6.86
C ALA A 1120 24.38 37.76 -6.38
N PHE A 1121 23.31 37.65 -7.16
CA PHE A 1121 22.01 38.21 -6.79
C PHE A 1121 21.51 37.67 -5.45
N ILE A 1122 21.46 36.35 -5.27
CA ILE A 1122 20.95 35.75 -4.03
C ILE A 1122 21.86 36.06 -2.84
N ALA A 1123 23.18 36.10 -3.05
CA ALA A 1123 24.15 36.43 -2.00
C ALA A 1123 24.02 37.90 -1.53
N ASN A 1124 23.68 38.82 -2.44
CA ASN A 1124 23.54 40.25 -2.16
C ASN A 1124 22.21 40.64 -1.49
N LEU A 1125 21.25 39.73 -1.36
CA LEU A 1125 20.01 39.99 -0.64
C LEU A 1125 20.28 40.19 0.86
N GLU A 1126 19.68 41.23 1.43
CA GLU A 1126 19.74 41.55 2.86
C GLU A 1126 18.88 40.62 3.72
N PHE A 1127 17.83 40.04 3.12
CA PHE A 1127 16.97 39.06 3.78
C PHE A 1127 16.35 38.05 2.81
N ARG A 1128 16.43 36.76 3.15
CA ARG A 1128 15.99 35.64 2.29
C ARG A 1128 15.08 34.70 3.06
N VAL A 1129 13.87 34.54 2.55
CA VAL A 1129 12.94 33.48 2.99
C VAL A 1129 12.93 32.41 1.91
N VAL A 1130 13.29 31.18 2.24
CA VAL A 1130 13.28 30.07 1.28
C VAL A 1130 12.34 28.99 1.80
N ALA A 1131 11.36 28.62 1.00
CA ALA A 1131 10.47 27.52 1.29
C ALA A 1131 10.73 26.39 0.31
N ASP A 1132 11.12 25.21 0.81
CA ASP A 1132 11.43 24.04 -0.02
C ASP A 1132 11.23 22.75 0.80
N LEU A 1133 11.40 21.59 0.17
CA LEU A 1133 11.37 20.27 0.82
C LEU A 1133 12.72 19.92 1.46
N PHE A 1134 13.81 20.40 0.88
CA PHE A 1134 15.19 20.03 1.21
C PHE A 1134 16.07 21.25 1.46
N LEU A 1135 17.17 21.06 2.17
CA LEU A 1135 18.23 22.08 2.30
C LEU A 1135 19.08 22.16 1.04
N THR A 1136 18.47 22.69 -0.03
CA THR A 1136 19.11 23.05 -1.30
C THR A 1136 20.15 24.16 -1.13
N GLU A 1137 20.95 24.43 -2.17
CA GLU A 1137 21.95 25.51 -2.23
C GLU A 1137 21.32 26.85 -1.83
N THR A 1138 20.15 27.15 -2.41
CA THR A 1138 19.39 28.37 -2.09
C THR A 1138 18.87 28.34 -0.66
N ALA A 1139 18.34 27.20 -0.19
CA ALA A 1139 17.85 27.06 1.19
C ALA A 1139 18.97 27.19 2.24
N GLN A 1140 20.20 26.74 1.92
CA GLN A 1140 21.36 26.90 2.79
C GLN A 1140 21.80 28.36 2.93
N ALA A 1141 21.50 29.21 1.95
CA ALA A 1141 21.73 30.65 2.01
C ALA A 1141 20.59 31.43 2.72
N ALA A 1142 19.48 30.77 3.06
CA ALA A 1142 18.30 31.42 3.62
C ALA A 1142 18.53 32.02 5.02
N ASP A 1143 17.81 33.08 5.36
CA ASP A 1143 17.72 33.58 6.74
C ASP A 1143 16.59 32.88 7.49
N VAL A 1144 15.53 32.52 6.77
CA VAL A 1144 14.44 31.68 7.27
C VAL A 1144 14.12 30.59 6.24
N PHE A 1145 14.04 29.35 6.71
CA PHE A 1145 13.62 28.19 5.92
C PHE A 1145 12.24 27.69 6.38
N LEU A 1146 11.33 27.46 5.42
CA LEU A 1146 10.01 26.88 5.67
C LEU A 1146 9.85 25.53 4.95
N PRO A 1147 9.51 24.43 5.64
CA PRO A 1147 9.32 23.13 4.99
C PRO A 1147 7.98 23.10 4.23
N LEU A 1148 8.01 22.90 2.91
CA LEU A 1148 6.81 22.79 2.07
C LEU A 1148 6.18 21.39 2.07
N SER A 1149 4.96 21.27 1.55
CA SER A 1149 4.37 19.98 1.13
C SER A 1149 4.86 19.61 -0.27
N SER A 1150 5.03 18.31 -0.52
CA SER A 1150 5.23 17.79 -1.87
C SER A 1150 3.91 17.75 -2.62
N THR A 1151 3.92 17.62 -3.94
CA THR A 1151 2.68 17.50 -4.73
C THR A 1151 1.87 16.25 -4.41
N LEU A 1152 2.45 15.27 -3.70
CA LEU A 1152 1.77 14.05 -3.26
C LEU A 1152 0.98 14.28 -1.96
N GLU A 1153 1.23 15.39 -1.28
CA GLU A 1153 0.59 15.82 -0.03
C GLU A 1153 -0.22 17.10 -0.22
N SER A 1154 0.07 17.86 -1.28
CA SER A 1154 -0.71 19.02 -1.67
C SER A 1154 -2.07 18.61 -2.23
N ASP A 1155 -3.06 19.45 -1.91
CA ASP A 1155 -4.41 19.34 -2.42
C ASP A 1155 -4.68 20.52 -3.35
N GLY A 1156 -5.11 20.27 -4.58
CA GLY A 1156 -5.37 21.31 -5.58
C GLY A 1156 -5.34 20.82 -7.01
N HIS A 1157 -5.10 21.75 -7.94
CA HIS A 1157 -5.03 21.49 -9.37
C HIS A 1157 -3.68 21.88 -9.98
N ILE A 1158 -3.31 21.19 -11.05
CA ILE A 1158 -2.21 21.60 -11.94
C ILE A 1158 -2.70 21.61 -13.38
N THR A 1159 -2.13 22.48 -14.21
CA THR A 1159 -2.52 22.69 -15.61
C THR A 1159 -1.36 22.34 -16.52
N ASN A 1160 -1.50 21.28 -17.32
CA ASN A 1160 -0.45 20.77 -18.19
C ASN A 1160 -0.20 21.63 -19.45
N TRP A 1161 0.73 21.21 -20.31
CA TRP A 1161 1.11 21.89 -21.56
C TRP A 1161 -0.03 22.17 -22.55
N SER A 1162 -1.05 21.32 -22.59
CA SER A 1162 -2.21 21.47 -23.48
C SER A 1162 -3.35 22.27 -22.84
N GLY A 1163 -3.14 22.82 -21.63
CA GLY A 1163 -4.16 23.53 -20.87
C GLY A 1163 -5.12 22.61 -20.09
N LEU A 1164 -4.86 21.31 -20.03
CA LEU A 1164 -5.68 20.37 -19.26
C LEU A 1164 -5.45 20.60 -17.76
N ARG A 1165 -6.50 21.03 -17.05
CA ARG A 1165 -6.50 21.18 -15.59
C ARG A 1165 -6.81 19.84 -14.93
N GLN A 1166 -5.90 19.33 -14.12
CA GLN A 1166 -5.97 18.02 -13.50
C GLN A 1166 -5.95 18.15 -11.97
N ARG A 1167 -6.79 17.35 -11.29
CA ARG A 1167 -6.89 17.32 -9.83
C ARG A 1167 -5.80 16.43 -9.23
N LEU A 1168 -5.08 16.95 -8.24
CA LEU A 1168 -4.16 16.15 -7.41
C LEU A 1168 -4.92 15.44 -6.31
N PHE A 1169 -4.41 14.31 -5.85
CA PHE A 1169 -4.84 13.68 -4.60
C PHE A 1169 -3.77 13.87 -3.53
N SER A 1170 -4.18 14.33 -2.35
CA SER A 1170 -3.32 14.43 -1.17
C SER A 1170 -3.33 13.13 -0.37
N LEU A 1171 -2.16 12.53 -0.15
CA LEU A 1171 -1.99 11.38 0.75
C LEU A 1171 -2.27 11.71 2.21
N GLY A 1172 -2.33 12.99 2.58
CA GLY A 1172 -2.51 13.45 3.95
C GLY A 1172 -1.54 14.56 4.32
N LYS A 1173 -1.42 14.84 5.62
CA LYS A 1173 -0.53 15.90 6.12
C LYS A 1173 0.94 15.54 5.89
N PRO A 1174 1.77 16.52 5.50
CA PRO A 1174 3.20 16.31 5.37
C PRO A 1174 3.86 16.06 6.74
N PRO A 1175 5.06 15.46 6.79
CA PRO A 1175 5.79 15.24 8.04
C PRO A 1175 6.03 16.49 8.89
N GLY A 1176 6.03 17.69 8.29
CA GLY A 1176 6.14 18.97 8.99
C GLY A 1176 4.83 19.49 9.61
N GLY A 1177 3.72 18.78 9.44
CA GLY A 1177 2.42 19.05 10.07
C GLY A 1177 1.54 20.12 9.39
N SER A 1178 2.08 20.93 8.49
CA SER A 1178 1.34 21.94 7.71
C SER A 1178 1.60 21.82 6.22
N THR A 1179 0.53 21.84 5.42
CA THR A 1179 0.56 21.91 3.95
C THR A 1179 1.04 23.28 3.47
N THR A 1180 1.54 23.38 2.23
CA THR A 1180 1.94 24.66 1.64
C THR A 1180 0.80 25.68 1.65
N THR A 1181 -0.44 25.26 1.35
CA THR A 1181 -1.64 26.09 1.46
C THR A 1181 -1.80 26.68 2.87
N GLU A 1182 -1.75 25.84 3.90
CA GLU A 1182 -1.85 26.29 5.31
C GLU A 1182 -0.70 27.22 5.69
N ILE A 1183 0.53 26.95 5.23
CA ILE A 1183 1.70 27.80 5.49
C ILE A 1183 1.49 29.19 4.90
N LEU A 1184 1.08 29.29 3.64
CA LEU A 1184 0.87 30.57 2.96
C LEU A 1184 -0.30 31.35 3.56
N GLN A 1185 -1.40 30.69 3.92
CA GLN A 1185 -2.53 31.32 4.61
C GLN A 1185 -2.10 31.89 5.97
N ARG A 1186 -1.43 31.08 6.80
CA ARG A 1186 -0.96 31.51 8.12
C ARG A 1186 0.04 32.65 8.01
N LEU A 1187 0.94 32.61 7.04
CA LEU A 1187 1.90 33.70 6.80
C LEU A 1187 1.19 35.00 6.37
N CYS A 1188 0.23 34.94 5.45
CA CYS A 1188 -0.58 36.10 5.07
C CYS A 1188 -1.32 36.69 6.29
N ALA A 1189 -1.97 35.84 7.08
CA ALA A 1189 -2.68 36.26 8.29
C ALA A 1189 -1.73 36.89 9.32
N PHE A 1190 -0.54 36.30 9.51
CA PHE A 1190 0.48 36.82 10.41
C PHE A 1190 1.01 38.19 9.97
N LEU A 1191 1.07 38.44 8.66
CA LEU A 1191 1.42 39.74 8.08
C LEU A 1191 0.24 40.74 8.03
N GLY A 1192 -0.87 40.44 8.72
CA GLY A 1192 -2.01 41.36 8.85
C GLY A 1192 -3.03 41.28 7.72
N HIS A 1193 -2.97 40.26 6.87
CA HIS A 1193 -3.92 40.06 5.77
C HIS A 1193 -4.69 38.75 5.92
N ASP A 1194 -5.93 38.85 6.39
CA ASP A 1194 -6.78 37.68 6.54
C ASP A 1194 -7.16 37.09 5.17
N THR A 1195 -7.00 35.78 5.06
CA THR A 1195 -7.45 35.02 3.90
C THR A 1195 -8.83 34.46 4.22
N ALA A 1196 -9.89 35.12 3.73
CA ALA A 1196 -11.30 34.78 4.01
C ALA A 1196 -11.75 33.33 3.69
N SER A 1197 -10.87 32.48 3.15
CA SER A 1197 -11.15 31.09 2.74
C SER A 1197 -10.09 30.14 3.31
N ASN A 1198 -10.51 29.21 4.17
CA ASN A 1198 -9.63 28.24 4.83
C ASN A 1198 -9.59 26.86 4.16
N SER A 1199 -10.32 26.64 3.05
CA SER A 1199 -10.34 25.33 2.36
C SER A 1199 -9.90 25.43 0.90
N THR A 1200 -9.19 24.40 0.43
CA THR A 1200 -8.79 24.25 -0.97
C THR A 1200 -9.99 24.34 -1.93
N THR A 1201 -11.15 23.78 -1.54
CA THR A 1201 -12.39 23.84 -2.32
C THR A 1201 -12.85 25.28 -2.56
N ALA A 1202 -12.81 26.12 -1.52
CA ALA A 1202 -13.21 27.51 -1.64
C ALA A 1202 -12.18 28.33 -2.45
N LEU A 1203 -10.88 28.07 -2.29
CA LEU A 1203 -9.84 28.66 -3.17
C LEU A 1203 -10.03 28.24 -4.64
N THR A 1204 -10.39 26.98 -4.89
CA THR A 1204 -10.67 26.47 -6.24
C THR A 1204 -11.88 27.19 -6.85
N ALA A 1205 -12.92 27.44 -6.07
CA ALA A 1205 -14.11 28.16 -6.52
C ALA A 1205 -13.77 29.62 -6.88
N GLU A 1206 -13.01 30.32 -6.03
CA GLU A 1206 -12.50 31.67 -6.28
C GLU A 1206 -11.67 31.70 -7.58
N LEU A 1207 -10.73 30.77 -7.74
CA LEU A 1207 -9.93 30.66 -8.96
C LEU A 1207 -10.76 30.38 -10.20
N THR A 1208 -11.76 29.50 -10.09
CA THR A 1208 -12.64 29.17 -11.22
C THR A 1208 -13.51 30.36 -11.63
N SER A 1209 -13.84 31.28 -10.72
CA SER A 1209 -14.51 32.54 -11.09
C SER A 1209 -13.58 33.59 -11.73
N LEU A 1210 -12.28 33.52 -11.45
CA LEU A 1210 -11.28 34.48 -11.95
C LEU A 1210 -10.67 34.05 -13.29
N LEU A 1211 -10.62 32.75 -13.53
CA LEU A 1211 -10.12 32.19 -14.78
C LEU A 1211 -11.27 32.10 -15.79
N PRO A 1212 -11.09 32.55 -17.05
CA PRO A 1212 -12.09 32.31 -18.08
C PRO A 1212 -12.37 30.80 -18.19
N SER A 1213 -13.63 30.42 -18.40
CA SER A 1213 -14.02 29.02 -18.59
C SER A 1213 -13.09 28.39 -19.63
N THR A 1214 -12.35 27.35 -19.21
CA THR A 1214 -11.40 26.65 -20.07
C THR A 1214 -12.10 26.20 -21.35
N GLY A 1215 -11.81 26.88 -22.47
CA GLY A 1215 -12.44 26.61 -23.76
C GLY A 1215 -12.99 27.87 -24.42
N GLY A 1216 -12.13 28.85 -24.70
CA GLY A 1216 -12.48 29.83 -25.73
C GLY A 1216 -12.46 29.10 -27.06
N ASP A 1217 -13.61 28.94 -27.70
CA ASP A 1217 -13.81 28.46 -29.08
C ASP A 1217 -13.16 29.38 -30.14
N GLU A 1218 -12.44 30.42 -29.70
CA GLU A 1218 -11.71 31.35 -30.55
C GLU A 1218 -10.33 30.79 -30.93
N ALA A 1219 -10.10 30.62 -32.23
CA ALA A 1219 -8.83 30.16 -32.78
C ALA A 1219 -7.65 31.08 -32.39
N PHE A 1220 -7.91 32.39 -32.24
CA PHE A 1220 -6.93 33.40 -31.86
C PHE A 1220 -7.51 34.37 -30.81
N PRO A 1221 -6.95 34.44 -29.58
CA PRO A 1221 -7.37 35.39 -28.55
C PRO A 1221 -6.81 36.80 -28.80
N THR A 1222 -6.96 37.31 -30.02
CA THR A 1222 -6.61 38.70 -30.41
C THR A 1222 -7.87 39.57 -30.42
N PRO A 1223 -7.74 40.90 -30.29
CA PRO A 1223 -8.90 41.79 -30.27
C PRO A 1223 -9.82 41.72 -31.51
N ASP A 1224 -9.27 41.33 -32.66
CA ASP A 1224 -9.99 41.20 -33.93
C ASP A 1224 -10.28 39.73 -34.33
N GLY A 1225 -9.92 38.77 -33.46
CA GLY A 1225 -10.08 37.33 -33.69
C GLY A 1225 -9.19 36.75 -34.79
N LYS A 1226 -8.20 37.50 -35.30
CA LYS A 1226 -7.28 37.08 -36.38
C LYS A 1226 -5.83 36.97 -35.90
N ALA A 1227 -5.05 36.12 -36.54
CA ALA A 1227 -3.60 36.09 -36.31
C ALA A 1227 -2.88 37.24 -37.03
N HIS A 1228 -1.82 37.76 -36.43
CA HIS A 1228 -0.99 38.82 -37.00
C HIS A 1228 0.37 38.27 -37.43
N PHE A 1229 0.77 38.52 -38.67
CA PHE A 1229 2.15 38.28 -39.11
C PHE A 1229 3.06 39.37 -38.54
N ALA A 1230 4.11 38.97 -37.83
CA ALA A 1230 5.10 39.88 -37.24
C ALA A 1230 6.40 39.90 -38.06
N LEU A 1231 7.01 41.08 -38.18
CA LEU A 1231 8.38 41.19 -38.70
C LEU A 1231 9.39 40.83 -37.60
N TYR A 1232 10.39 40.04 -37.96
CA TYR A 1232 11.50 39.67 -37.07
C TYR A 1232 12.79 39.52 -37.89
N SER A 1233 13.92 39.68 -37.20
CA SER A 1233 15.25 39.60 -37.82
C SER A 1233 15.79 38.17 -37.75
N ALA A 1234 16.44 37.74 -38.83
CA ALA A 1234 17.18 36.48 -38.91
C ALA A 1234 18.68 36.65 -38.58
N GLN A 1235 19.06 37.72 -37.86
CA GLN A 1235 20.45 37.98 -37.48
C GLN A 1235 21.08 36.78 -36.75
N ILE A 1236 22.16 36.26 -37.32
CA ILE A 1236 23.00 35.24 -36.71
C ILE A 1236 23.79 35.92 -35.59
N THR A 1237 23.39 35.71 -34.34
CA THR A 1237 24.20 36.09 -33.19
C THR A 1237 25.03 34.89 -32.76
N PRO A 1238 26.35 35.02 -32.51
CA PRO A 1238 27.14 33.93 -31.96
C PRO A 1238 26.62 33.63 -30.55
N SER A 1239 25.84 32.57 -30.41
CA SER A 1239 25.40 32.11 -29.09
C SER A 1239 26.57 31.42 -28.41
N THR A 1240 27.13 32.06 -27.39
CA THR A 1240 28.03 31.39 -26.44
C THR A 1240 27.31 30.19 -25.83
N PRO A 1241 27.96 29.03 -25.69
CA PRO A 1241 27.38 27.90 -24.98
C PRO A 1241 27.14 28.32 -23.53
N ALA A 1242 25.90 28.62 -23.17
CA ALA A 1242 25.50 28.53 -21.77
C ALA A 1242 25.67 27.06 -21.40
N ALA A 1243 26.57 26.79 -20.44
CA ALA A 1243 26.65 25.48 -19.82
C ALA A 1243 25.24 25.10 -19.35
N PRO A 1244 24.84 23.82 -19.47
CA PRO A 1244 23.51 23.40 -19.06
C PRO A 1244 23.32 23.83 -17.59
N PRO A 1245 22.29 24.62 -17.24
CA PRO A 1245 21.77 24.48 -15.90
C PRO A 1245 21.14 23.10 -15.92
N VAL A 1246 21.90 22.09 -15.49
CA VAL A 1246 21.24 20.91 -14.98
C VAL A 1246 20.49 21.44 -13.78
N LEU A 1247 19.21 21.80 -13.95
CA LEU A 1247 18.31 22.01 -12.83
C LEU A 1247 18.41 20.71 -12.04
N GLU A 1248 19.12 20.80 -10.93
CA GLU A 1248 19.91 19.72 -10.35
C GLU A 1248 19.06 18.55 -9.86
N ILE A 1249 17.74 18.58 -10.03
CA ILE A 1249 16.91 17.39 -9.92
C ILE A 1249 17.36 16.37 -10.95
N GLU A 1250 17.75 16.70 -12.19
CA GLU A 1250 18.23 15.67 -13.13
C GLU A 1250 19.64 15.15 -12.81
N ALA A 1251 20.58 15.99 -12.33
CA ALA A 1251 21.93 15.59 -11.89
C ALA A 1251 21.98 14.98 -10.47
N ARG A 1252 21.11 15.39 -9.54
CA ARG A 1252 20.93 14.74 -8.23
C ARG A 1252 20.00 13.55 -8.32
N MET A 1253 19.04 13.49 -9.25
CA MET A 1253 18.34 12.24 -9.55
C MET A 1253 19.34 11.29 -10.18
N THR A 1254 20.00 11.59 -11.30
CA THR A 1254 20.98 10.65 -11.86
C THR A 1254 22.18 10.40 -10.94
N GLY A 1255 22.71 11.42 -10.26
CA GLY A 1255 23.85 11.33 -9.35
C GLY A 1255 23.53 10.76 -7.96
N ARG A 1256 22.38 11.05 -7.33
CA ARG A 1256 21.95 10.33 -6.10
C ARG A 1256 21.27 9.00 -6.40
N MET A 1257 20.61 8.80 -7.54
CA MET A 1257 20.15 7.47 -7.97
C MET A 1257 21.33 6.57 -8.33
N GLN A 1258 22.46 7.15 -8.77
CA GLN A 1258 23.75 6.46 -8.83
C GLN A 1258 24.43 6.35 -7.47
N ALA A 1259 24.30 7.32 -6.55
CA ALA A 1259 24.89 7.24 -5.20
C ALA A 1259 24.13 6.30 -4.24
N ILE A 1260 22.83 6.05 -4.43
CA ILE A 1260 22.04 5.03 -3.72
C ILE A 1260 22.44 3.60 -4.20
N SER A 1261 23.26 3.51 -5.26
CA SER A 1261 23.89 2.28 -5.73
C SER A 1261 25.30 2.04 -5.15
N LEU A 1262 25.84 2.97 -4.36
CA LEU A 1262 27.04 2.82 -3.54
C LEU A 1262 26.63 2.77 -2.07
#